data_AF-A0A3S6K1D7-F1
#
_entry.id   AF-A0A3S6K1D7-F1
#
_cell.length_a   1.000
_cell.length_b   1.000
_cell.length_c   1.000
_cell.angle_alpha   90.00
_cell.angle_beta   90.00
_cell.angle_gamma   90.00
#
_symmetry.space_group_name_H-M   'P 1'
#
loop_
_entity.id
_entity.type
_entity.pdbx_description
1 polymer ?
#
loop_
_entity_poly.entity_id
_entity_poly.type
_entity_poly.pdbx_seq_one_letter_code
_entity_poly.pdbx_strand_id
1 'polypeptide(L)'
;MNNQPNKGFIKNPFLIILVIATIVTAFQFFNAGQQVATQEISYSQVVTELKNNNVSEITYQPNSSVIEITGKYKTEQEAKDELASSIKLFQVSSKVKYKNFKSLILPSETNLSELQALANENGVKVTIKPESSNGLWLNIVFNLLPLIIAGVFFMMMMNQGGGGARGAMNFGRNKAKALEQSNIKVRFSDVAGAEEEKQELVEVVEFLKDPKRFTKLGARIPAGVLLEGPPGTGKTLLAKAVAGEAGVPFFSISGSDFVEMFVGVGASRVRSLFEDAKKAAPAIIFIDEIDAVGRQRGVGMGGGNDEREQTLNQLLIEMDGFEGNEGIIVIAATNRSDVLDPALLRPGRFDRKVLVGRPDVKGREAILKVHAKNKPLAADVDLKLVAQQTPGFVGADLENVLNEAALVAARQNKTVIDASDIDEAEDRVIAGPSKKDRQVSVKEREIVAYHEAGHTIVGLVLSNAREVHKVTIVPRGRAGGYMIALPKEDQMLLSKEDMKEQLAGLMGGRVAEEIIFNTQTTGASNDFEQATQMARAMVAEYGMSEKMGPMQYEGSHAMFGGQTTQKYISEQTAYELDNEVRDLLNEARNKAADIIQSNRDTHKLIAEALLKYETLDSVQIKSLYETGKMPENIEHDDEDVHPLSYEEVKEKINTKE
;
A
#
# COMPACT_ATOMS: atom_id res chain seq x y z
N MET A 1 -5.73 42.48 38.95
CA MET A 1 -6.29 43.53 38.06
C MET A 1 -5.95 43.16 36.63
N ASN A 2 -7.00 43.01 35.82
CA ASN A 2 -6.98 42.75 34.39
C ASN A 2 -6.13 43.76 33.63
N ASN A 3 -5.47 43.31 32.55
CA ASN A 3 -5.65 43.89 31.22
C ASN A 3 -4.99 43.02 30.15
N GLN A 4 -5.82 42.20 29.49
CA GLN A 4 -5.55 41.74 28.12
C GLN A 4 -5.55 42.97 27.20
N PRO A 5 -4.59 43.14 26.28
CA PRO A 5 -4.82 43.96 25.11
C PRO A 5 -5.56 43.12 24.08
N ASN A 6 -6.84 43.43 23.86
CA ASN A 6 -7.58 43.05 22.66
C ASN A 6 -6.73 43.36 21.41
N LYS A 7 -6.07 42.35 20.84
CA LYS A 7 -5.48 42.41 19.49
C LYS A 7 -6.32 41.54 18.57
N GLY A 8 -7.58 41.94 18.45
CA GLY A 8 -8.57 41.32 17.58
C GLY A 8 -8.36 41.70 16.11
N PHE A 9 -8.56 40.69 15.26
CA PHE A 9 -8.96 40.77 13.86
C PHE A 9 -8.01 41.34 12.80
N ILE A 10 -7.24 42.41 13.07
CA ILE A 10 -6.64 43.21 11.98
C ILE A 10 -5.23 42.76 11.57
N LYS A 11 -4.54 41.92 12.35
CA LYS A 11 -3.14 41.51 12.07
C LYS A 11 -2.94 40.11 11.50
N ASN A 12 -4.02 39.34 11.32
CA ASN A 12 -3.90 37.99 10.78
C ASN A 12 -4.26 38.01 9.28
N PRO A 13 -3.29 37.91 8.35
CA PRO A 13 -3.55 38.00 6.92
C PRO A 13 -4.56 36.93 6.46
N PHE A 14 -4.62 35.80 7.15
CA PHE A 14 -5.57 34.73 6.87
C PHE A 14 -7.03 35.11 7.17
N LEU A 15 -7.27 35.88 8.25
CA LEU A 15 -8.63 36.35 8.59
C LEU A 15 -9.11 37.41 7.60
N ILE A 16 -8.22 38.27 7.11
CA ILE A 16 -8.56 39.26 6.09
C ILE A 16 -8.90 38.56 4.77
N ILE A 17 -8.15 37.53 4.38
CA ILE A 17 -8.45 36.70 3.20
C ILE A 17 -9.80 36.03 3.35
N LEU A 18 -10.11 35.48 4.53
CA LEU A 18 -11.39 34.82 4.79
C LEU A 18 -12.55 35.81 4.72
N VAL A 19 -12.39 37.03 5.27
CA VAL A 19 -13.39 38.09 5.19
C VAL A 19 -13.62 38.54 3.74
N ILE A 20 -12.55 38.78 2.97
CA ILE A 20 -12.65 39.16 1.56
C ILE A 20 -13.31 38.03 0.75
N ALA A 21 -12.90 36.79 0.98
CA ALA A 21 -13.52 35.62 0.35
C ALA A 21 -15.02 35.56 0.69
N THR A 22 -15.41 35.73 1.96
CA THR A 22 -16.84 35.73 2.33
C THR A 22 -17.61 36.89 1.72
N ILE A 23 -17.03 38.09 1.58
CA ILE A 23 -17.70 39.24 0.95
C ILE A 23 -17.86 39.00 -0.55
N VAL A 24 -16.82 38.51 -1.23
CA VAL A 24 -16.86 38.17 -2.66
C VAL A 24 -17.86 37.05 -2.91
N THR A 25 -17.87 36.02 -2.06
CA THR A 25 -18.80 34.89 -2.17
C THR A 25 -20.23 35.34 -1.88
N ALA A 26 -20.47 36.17 -0.86
CA ALA A 26 -21.78 36.71 -0.55
C ALA A 26 -22.30 37.64 -1.66
N PHE A 27 -21.42 38.45 -2.26
CA PHE A 27 -21.76 39.31 -3.40
C PHE A 27 -22.03 38.50 -4.67
N GLN A 28 -21.27 37.43 -4.92
CA GLN A 28 -21.55 36.49 -6.00
C GLN A 28 -22.87 35.74 -5.77
N PHE A 29 -23.18 35.33 -4.54
CA PHE A 29 -24.45 34.69 -4.20
C PHE A 29 -25.64 35.64 -4.36
N PHE A 30 -25.48 36.91 -3.97
CA PHE A 30 -26.50 37.95 -4.13
C PHE A 30 -26.76 38.28 -5.61
N ASN A 31 -25.73 38.28 -6.46
CA ASN A 31 -25.89 38.44 -7.90
C ASN A 31 -26.37 37.17 -8.62
N ALA A 32 -26.02 35.97 -8.13
CA ALA A 32 -26.52 34.70 -8.66
C ALA A 32 -28.03 34.56 -8.46
N GLY A 33 -28.59 35.14 -7.38
CA GLY A 33 -30.04 35.17 -7.13
C GLY A 33 -30.86 36.01 -8.13
N GLN A 34 -30.23 36.85 -8.96
CA GLN A 34 -30.90 37.65 -10.01
C GLN A 34 -30.81 37.05 -11.42
N GLN A 35 -30.14 35.91 -11.60
CA GLN A 35 -30.05 35.24 -12.90
C GLN A 35 -31.32 34.43 -13.17
N VAL A 36 -32.26 35.01 -13.93
CA VAL A 36 -33.44 34.29 -14.41
C VAL A 36 -32.99 33.24 -15.41
N ALA A 37 -33.24 31.97 -15.11
CA ALA A 37 -32.89 30.84 -15.97
C ALA A 37 -33.46 31.04 -17.39
N THR A 38 -32.57 31.08 -18.37
CA THR A 38 -32.89 31.29 -19.79
C THR A 38 -32.34 30.11 -20.56
N GLN A 39 -33.19 29.45 -21.36
CA GLN A 39 -32.77 28.31 -22.18
C GLN A 39 -32.18 28.80 -23.51
N GLU A 40 -31.04 28.25 -23.94
CA GLU A 40 -30.56 28.42 -25.32
C GLU A 40 -31.24 27.42 -26.25
N ILE A 41 -31.91 27.92 -27.29
CA ILE A 41 -32.60 27.09 -28.29
C ILE A 41 -32.11 27.44 -29.70
N SER A 42 -32.20 26.50 -30.64
CA SER A 42 -31.81 26.73 -32.03
C SER A 42 -32.86 27.56 -32.79
N TYR A 43 -32.45 28.22 -33.87
CA TYR A 43 -33.37 28.97 -34.75
C TYR A 43 -34.56 28.14 -35.24
N SER A 44 -34.31 26.89 -35.65
CA SER A 44 -35.37 25.98 -36.09
C SER A 44 -36.40 25.71 -34.99
N GLN A 45 -35.95 25.58 -33.75
CA GLN A 45 -36.84 25.41 -32.59
C GLN A 45 -37.64 26.67 -32.30
N VAL A 46 -37.05 27.87 -32.45
CA VAL A 46 -37.78 29.15 -32.34
C VAL A 46 -38.94 29.20 -33.37
N VAL A 47 -38.67 28.83 -34.62
CA VAL A 47 -39.69 28.79 -35.69
C VAL A 47 -40.79 27.78 -35.38
N THR A 48 -40.44 26.59 -34.88
CA THR A 48 -41.42 25.56 -34.48
C THR A 48 -42.29 26.03 -33.32
N GLU A 49 -41.72 26.65 -32.29
CA GLU A 49 -42.46 27.15 -31.13
C GLU A 49 -43.36 28.34 -31.47
N LEU A 50 -42.97 29.15 -32.46
CA LEU A 50 -43.82 30.19 -33.03
C LEU A 50 -45.01 29.62 -33.80
N LYS A 51 -44.79 28.61 -34.66
CA LYS A 51 -45.87 27.92 -35.40
C LYS A 51 -46.86 27.21 -34.45
N ASN A 52 -46.36 26.69 -33.34
CA ASN A 52 -47.19 26.05 -32.30
C ASN A 52 -47.87 27.06 -31.35
N ASN A 53 -47.68 28.37 -31.56
CA ASN A 53 -48.28 29.46 -30.79
C ASN A 53 -47.93 29.46 -29.28
N ASN A 54 -46.75 28.95 -28.93
CA ASN A 54 -46.28 28.79 -27.54
C ASN A 54 -45.51 30.01 -27.01
N VAL A 55 -45.24 31.00 -27.85
CA VAL A 55 -44.44 32.19 -27.51
C VAL A 55 -45.35 33.40 -27.28
N SER A 56 -45.09 34.17 -26.23
CA SER A 56 -45.87 35.35 -25.83
C SER A 56 -45.25 36.67 -26.31
N GLU A 57 -43.92 36.81 -26.21
CA GLU A 57 -43.18 38.00 -26.61
C GLU A 57 -41.87 37.59 -27.27
N ILE A 58 -41.46 38.33 -28.30
CA ILE A 58 -40.13 38.20 -28.92
C ILE A 58 -39.47 39.57 -28.98
N THR A 59 -38.22 39.62 -28.53
CA THR A 59 -37.36 40.79 -28.62
C THR A 59 -36.16 40.48 -29.50
N TYR A 60 -35.86 41.40 -30.41
CA TYR A 60 -34.70 41.35 -31.28
C TYR A 60 -33.66 42.35 -30.80
N GLN A 61 -32.43 41.90 -30.57
CA GLN A 61 -31.29 42.76 -30.25
C GLN A 61 -30.15 42.49 -31.24
N PRO A 62 -29.94 43.38 -32.22
CA PRO A 62 -28.82 43.24 -33.13
C PRO A 62 -27.51 43.54 -32.39
N ASN A 63 -26.54 42.63 -32.52
CA ASN A 63 -25.16 42.82 -32.13
C ASN A 63 -24.31 42.70 -33.40
N SER A 64 -23.24 43.49 -33.51
CA SER A 64 -22.37 43.70 -34.69
C SER A 64 -21.97 42.49 -35.57
N SER A 65 -22.27 41.24 -35.20
CA SER A 65 -22.06 40.04 -36.05
C SER A 65 -23.18 38.99 -35.99
N VAL A 66 -24.08 39.04 -35.00
CA VAL A 66 -25.18 38.09 -34.79
C VAL A 66 -26.38 38.81 -34.18
N ILE A 67 -27.60 38.38 -34.54
CA ILE A 67 -28.82 38.91 -33.94
C ILE A 67 -29.22 37.99 -32.79
N GLU A 68 -29.31 38.56 -31.60
CA GLU A 68 -29.82 37.87 -30.43
C GLU A 68 -31.35 37.99 -30.39
N ILE A 69 -32.02 36.85 -30.41
CA ILE A 69 -33.47 36.75 -30.27
C ILE A 69 -33.75 36.22 -28.87
N THR A 70 -34.45 37.02 -28.07
CA THR A 70 -34.95 36.58 -26.76
C THR A 70 -36.46 36.52 -26.78
N GLY A 71 -37.05 35.43 -26.30
CA GLY A 71 -38.50 35.32 -26.22
C GLY A 71 -38.98 34.74 -24.89
N LYS A 72 -40.28 34.91 -24.63
CA LYS A 72 -40.94 34.36 -23.44
C LYS A 72 -42.00 33.34 -23.83
N TYR A 73 -42.01 32.18 -23.21
CA TYR A 73 -43.07 31.19 -23.38
C TYR A 73 -44.37 31.62 -22.67
N LYS A 74 -45.53 31.20 -23.18
CA LYS A 74 -46.84 31.42 -22.54
C LYS A 74 -47.00 30.59 -21.25
N THR A 75 -46.39 29.41 -21.19
CA THR A 75 -46.41 28.48 -20.06
C THR A 75 -44.97 28.15 -19.60
N GLU A 76 -44.78 27.89 -18.31
CA GLU A 76 -43.46 27.53 -17.76
C GLU A 76 -43.00 26.16 -18.30
N GLN A 77 -41.74 26.09 -18.73
CA GLN A 77 -41.11 24.88 -19.26
C GLN A 77 -40.09 24.34 -18.25
N GLU A 78 -39.98 23.01 -18.14
CA GLU A 78 -39.00 22.33 -17.27
C GLU A 78 -37.81 21.83 -18.09
N ALA A 79 -36.59 22.17 -17.66
CA ALA A 79 -35.37 21.78 -18.37
C ALA A 79 -35.12 20.27 -18.24
N LYS A 80 -35.02 19.59 -19.39
CA LYS A 80 -34.43 18.24 -19.49
C LYS A 80 -32.92 18.39 -19.63
N ASP A 81 -32.26 18.36 -18.48
CA ASP A 81 -30.83 18.17 -18.21
C ASP A 81 -29.75 19.00 -18.95
N GLU A 82 -28.81 19.44 -18.12
CA GLU A 82 -27.42 19.78 -18.43
C GLU A 82 -27.15 20.85 -19.49
N LEU A 83 -27.41 22.13 -19.18
CA LEU A 83 -26.47 23.22 -19.56
C LEU A 83 -26.91 24.58 -18.97
N ALA A 84 -26.11 25.04 -18.00
CA ALA A 84 -25.87 26.43 -17.52
C ALA A 84 -25.64 26.37 -15.99
N SER A 85 -24.43 26.37 -15.48
CA SER A 85 -23.60 27.57 -15.49
C SER A 85 -22.18 27.24 -15.02
N SER A 86 -21.20 27.89 -15.63
CA SER A 86 -19.80 27.87 -15.26
C SER A 86 -19.60 28.48 -13.87
N ILE A 87 -19.54 27.65 -12.83
CA ILE A 87 -18.70 27.71 -11.61
C ILE A 87 -18.91 26.38 -10.84
N LYS A 88 -17.98 25.44 -10.98
CA LYS A 88 -17.99 24.11 -10.32
C LYS A 88 -17.31 24.17 -8.95
N LEU A 89 -17.94 24.73 -7.92
CA LEU A 89 -17.41 24.56 -6.55
C LEU A 89 -18.43 24.19 -5.47
N PHE A 90 -19.73 24.42 -5.68
CA PHE A 90 -20.79 23.88 -4.81
C PHE A 90 -22.07 23.65 -5.62
N GLN A 91 -22.37 22.40 -5.99
CA GLN A 91 -23.61 22.04 -6.72
C GLN A 91 -24.69 21.59 -5.73
N VAL A 92 -25.88 22.19 -5.85
CA VAL A 92 -27.16 21.62 -5.41
C VAL A 92 -28.01 21.40 -6.66
N SER A 93 -28.20 20.15 -7.05
CA SER A 93 -29.07 19.76 -8.17
C SER A 93 -30.52 20.10 -7.84
N SER A 94 -31.08 21.08 -8.55
CA SER A 94 -32.53 21.35 -8.54
C SER A 94 -32.99 21.54 -9.98
N LYS A 95 -34.11 20.91 -10.36
CA LYS A 95 -34.76 21.11 -11.66
C LYS A 95 -35.11 22.59 -11.83
N VAL A 96 -34.50 23.25 -12.81
CA VAL A 96 -34.71 24.68 -13.04
C VAL A 96 -35.85 24.86 -14.03
N LYS A 97 -36.92 25.54 -13.59
CA LYS A 97 -38.02 26.00 -14.47
C LYS A 97 -37.62 27.29 -15.16
N TYR A 98 -37.86 27.40 -16.46
CA TYR A 98 -37.58 28.61 -17.23
C TYR A 98 -38.82 29.10 -17.98
N LYS A 99 -38.91 30.42 -18.12
CA LYS A 99 -39.93 31.12 -18.93
C LYS A 99 -39.34 31.78 -20.17
N ASN A 100 -38.03 31.95 -20.21
CA ASN A 100 -37.34 32.72 -21.24
C ASN A 100 -36.44 31.81 -22.06
N PHE A 101 -36.36 32.09 -23.35
CA PHE A 101 -35.39 31.46 -24.25
C PHE A 101 -34.54 32.51 -24.97
N LYS A 102 -33.37 32.08 -25.42
CA LYS A 102 -32.41 32.86 -26.20
C LYS A 102 -31.96 32.03 -27.40
N SER A 103 -31.90 32.66 -28.58
CA SER A 103 -31.35 32.08 -29.80
C SER A 103 -30.45 33.11 -30.48
N LEU A 104 -29.32 32.66 -31.01
CA LEU A 104 -28.40 33.49 -31.81
C LEU A 104 -28.56 33.13 -33.28
N ILE A 105 -28.78 34.13 -34.12
CA ILE A 105 -28.91 33.95 -35.56
C ILE A 105 -27.93 34.82 -36.34
N LEU A 106 -27.51 34.34 -37.51
CA LEU A 106 -26.78 35.17 -38.46
C LEU A 106 -27.76 36.15 -39.12
N PRO A 107 -27.38 37.43 -39.29
CA PRO A 107 -28.23 38.42 -39.93
C PRO A 107 -28.39 38.11 -41.43
N SER A 108 -29.51 37.49 -41.80
CA SER A 108 -29.94 37.36 -43.20
C SER A 108 -31.35 37.93 -43.34
N GLU A 109 -31.60 38.68 -44.41
CA GLU A 109 -32.91 39.32 -44.65
C GLU A 109 -34.06 38.30 -44.75
N THR A 110 -33.76 37.10 -45.24
CA THR A 110 -34.72 35.99 -45.37
C THR A 110 -35.17 35.45 -44.01
N ASN A 111 -34.25 35.31 -43.04
CA ASN A 111 -34.58 34.76 -41.71
C ASN A 111 -35.38 35.76 -40.86
N LEU A 112 -35.10 37.06 -41.01
CA LEU A 112 -35.81 38.11 -40.27
C LEU A 112 -37.23 38.34 -40.79
N SER A 113 -37.42 38.29 -42.11
CA SER A 113 -38.74 38.46 -42.73
C SER A 113 -39.67 37.27 -42.46
N GLU A 114 -39.17 36.04 -42.51
CA GLU A 114 -39.94 34.84 -42.19
C GLU A 114 -40.38 34.82 -40.72
N LEU A 115 -39.49 35.18 -39.79
CA LEU A 115 -39.81 35.27 -38.37
C LEU A 115 -40.81 36.38 -38.05
N GLN A 116 -40.69 37.56 -38.69
CA GLN A 116 -41.65 38.65 -38.50
C GLN A 116 -43.03 38.30 -39.07
N ALA A 117 -43.10 37.62 -40.22
CA ALA A 117 -44.35 37.14 -40.80
C ALA A 117 -45.05 36.14 -39.86
N LEU A 118 -44.31 35.14 -39.36
CA LEU A 118 -44.83 34.11 -38.45
C LEU A 118 -45.23 34.67 -37.07
N ALA A 119 -44.50 35.68 -36.56
CA ALA A 119 -44.85 36.36 -35.33
C ALA A 119 -46.14 37.20 -35.46
N ASN A 120 -46.32 37.87 -36.61
CA ASN A 120 -47.52 38.66 -36.90
C ASN A 120 -48.76 37.78 -37.12
N GLU A 121 -48.62 36.64 -37.80
CA GLU A 121 -49.69 35.67 -38.04
C GLU A 121 -50.23 35.06 -36.72
N ASN A 122 -49.34 34.88 -35.73
CA ASN A 122 -49.69 34.33 -34.41
C ASN A 122 -49.94 35.40 -33.32
N GLY A 123 -49.98 36.69 -33.68
CA GLY A 123 -50.31 37.80 -32.76
C GLY A 123 -49.26 38.07 -31.66
N VAL A 124 -47.99 37.73 -31.90
CA VAL A 124 -46.89 37.88 -30.93
C VAL A 124 -46.32 39.29 -30.95
N LYS A 125 -46.14 39.92 -29.78
CA LYS A 125 -45.61 41.29 -29.68
C LYS A 125 -44.11 41.32 -29.96
N VAL A 126 -43.71 41.99 -31.04
CA VAL A 126 -42.31 42.14 -31.47
C VAL A 126 -41.73 43.48 -30.99
N THR A 127 -40.61 43.46 -30.26
CA THR A 127 -39.89 44.67 -29.80
C THR A 127 -38.42 44.63 -30.24
N ILE A 128 -37.86 45.73 -30.75
CA ILE A 128 -36.46 45.80 -31.16
C ILE A 128 -35.68 46.65 -30.13
N LYS A 129 -34.59 46.12 -29.57
CA LYS A 129 -33.71 46.81 -28.61
C LYS A 129 -32.35 47.15 -29.27
N PRO A 130 -31.76 48.32 -28.97
CA PRO A 130 -30.42 48.67 -29.46
C PRO A 130 -29.31 47.88 -28.73
N GLU A 131 -28.12 47.85 -29.34
CA GLU A 131 -26.92 47.16 -28.85
C GLU A 131 -26.47 47.68 -27.47
N SER A 132 -26.17 46.77 -26.51
CA SER A 132 -25.78 47.16 -25.15
C SER A 132 -24.28 47.52 -25.09
N SER A 133 -23.95 48.81 -25.16
CA SER A 133 -22.57 49.31 -25.14
C SER A 133 -21.90 49.37 -23.76
N ASN A 134 -22.65 49.11 -22.66
CA ASN A 134 -22.15 49.30 -21.30
C ASN A 134 -21.39 48.11 -20.69
N GLY A 135 -21.27 46.97 -21.39
CA GLY A 135 -20.68 45.74 -20.84
C GLY A 135 -19.15 45.76 -20.74
N LEU A 136 -18.45 46.39 -21.67
CA LEU A 136 -16.98 46.29 -21.77
C LEU A 136 -16.25 47.02 -20.62
N TRP A 137 -16.64 48.26 -20.31
CA TRP A 137 -16.00 49.03 -19.24
C TRP A 137 -16.22 48.45 -17.85
N LEU A 138 -17.43 47.97 -17.57
CA LEU A 138 -17.74 47.31 -16.30
C LEU A 138 -16.95 46.00 -16.16
N ASN A 139 -16.84 45.20 -17.22
CA ASN A 139 -16.08 43.93 -17.18
C ASN A 139 -14.57 44.16 -16.96
N ILE A 140 -13.99 45.19 -17.60
CA ILE A 140 -12.59 45.57 -17.40
C ILE A 140 -12.34 45.98 -15.95
N VAL A 141 -13.20 46.83 -15.36
CA VAL A 141 -13.05 47.26 -13.97
C VAL A 141 -13.22 46.07 -13.01
N PHE A 142 -14.21 45.20 -13.24
CA PHE A 142 -14.43 44.02 -12.39
C PHE A 142 -13.29 43.00 -12.45
N ASN A 143 -12.61 42.85 -13.60
CA ASN A 143 -11.45 41.95 -13.72
C ASN A 143 -10.14 42.59 -13.26
N LEU A 144 -9.97 43.92 -13.34
CA LEU A 144 -8.77 44.60 -12.85
C LEU A 144 -8.80 44.86 -11.33
N LEU A 145 -9.97 45.03 -10.72
CA LEU A 145 -10.08 45.32 -9.28
C LEU A 145 -9.36 44.29 -8.40
N PRO A 146 -9.50 42.96 -8.63
CA PRO A 146 -8.80 41.94 -7.86
C PRO A 146 -7.29 42.00 -8.06
N LEU A 147 -6.82 42.33 -9.26
CA LEU A 147 -5.39 42.47 -9.59
C LEU A 147 -4.76 43.69 -8.90
N ILE A 148 -5.49 44.81 -8.84
CA ILE A 148 -5.05 46.02 -8.15
C ILE A 148 -5.03 45.78 -6.63
N ILE A 149 -6.06 45.13 -6.08
CA ILE A 149 -6.11 44.77 -4.66
C ILE A 149 -4.96 43.81 -4.30
N ALA A 150 -4.69 42.81 -5.13
CA ALA A 150 -3.57 41.89 -4.96
C ALA A 150 -2.21 42.62 -5.06
N GLY A 151 -2.04 43.54 -6.00
CA GLY A 151 -0.83 44.34 -6.15
C GLY A 151 -0.56 45.27 -4.96
N VAL A 152 -1.59 45.95 -4.46
CA VAL A 152 -1.49 46.79 -3.26
C VAL A 152 -1.23 45.94 -2.01
N PHE A 153 -1.84 44.76 -1.91
CA PHE A 153 -1.56 43.81 -0.82
C PHE A 153 -0.13 43.26 -0.87
N PHE A 154 0.39 42.94 -2.07
CA PHE A 154 1.77 42.48 -2.26
C PHE A 154 2.78 43.57 -1.87
N MET A 155 2.47 44.83 -2.21
CA MET A 155 3.27 45.99 -1.81
C MET A 155 3.20 46.24 -0.29
N MET A 156 2.05 45.99 0.35
CA MET A 156 1.90 46.11 1.81
C MET A 156 2.62 44.98 2.57
N MET A 157 2.63 43.76 2.02
CA MET A 157 3.39 42.62 2.55
C MET A 157 4.91 42.85 2.43
N MET A 158 5.35 43.52 1.36
CA MET A 158 6.76 43.89 1.14
C MET A 158 7.22 45.00 2.10
N ASN A 159 6.33 45.90 2.51
CA ASN A 159 6.65 47.00 3.43
C ASN A 159 6.47 46.71 4.94
N GLN A 160 5.76 45.64 5.33
CA GLN A 160 5.55 45.29 6.75
C GLN A 160 6.43 44.16 7.30
N GLY A 161 7.28 43.54 6.46
CA GLY A 161 8.25 42.55 6.89
C GLY A 161 9.63 42.87 6.32
N GLY A 162 10.50 43.47 7.12
CA GLY A 162 11.93 43.62 6.79
C GLY A 162 12.56 42.24 6.59
N GLY A 163 12.59 41.79 5.33
CA GLY A 163 13.00 40.43 4.95
C GLY A 163 12.59 40.05 3.53
N GLY A 164 12.48 41.01 2.62
CA GLY A 164 12.30 40.74 1.20
C GLY A 164 13.48 39.93 0.64
N ALA A 165 13.17 38.94 -0.20
CA ALA A 165 14.08 38.02 -0.90
C ALA A 165 14.59 36.76 -0.16
N ARG A 166 14.59 36.67 1.18
CA ARG A 166 15.09 35.46 1.88
C ARG A 166 14.03 34.37 2.16
N GLY A 167 12.75 34.72 2.16
CA GLY A 167 11.65 33.76 2.43
C GLY A 167 11.32 32.83 1.26
N ALA A 168 11.35 33.34 0.02
CA ALA A 168 11.09 32.53 -1.17
C ALA A 168 12.24 31.54 -1.48
N MET A 169 13.47 31.83 -1.04
CA MET A 169 14.63 30.92 -1.16
C MET A 169 14.65 29.76 -0.17
N ASN A 170 13.77 29.74 0.84
CA ASN A 170 13.69 28.62 1.78
C ASN A 170 12.76 27.48 1.31
N PHE A 171 12.15 27.59 0.12
CA PHE A 171 11.23 26.57 -0.41
C PHE A 171 11.92 25.30 -0.94
N GLY A 172 13.25 25.26 -0.95
CA GLY A 172 14.06 24.11 -1.41
C GLY A 172 15.12 23.60 -0.44
N ARG A 173 15.15 24.09 0.81
CA ARG A 173 16.07 23.58 1.84
C ARG A 173 15.53 22.30 2.47
N ASN A 174 16.41 21.31 2.63
CA ASN A 174 16.09 20.01 3.20
C ASN A 174 15.38 20.10 4.55
N LYS A 175 14.29 19.34 4.68
CA LYS A 175 13.71 18.91 5.96
C LYS A 175 14.27 17.57 6.41
N ALA A 176 15.40 17.12 5.86
CA ALA A 176 16.12 15.96 6.38
C ALA A 176 16.48 16.28 7.84
N LYS A 177 15.90 15.52 8.78
CA LYS A 177 16.26 15.64 10.20
C LYS A 177 17.68 15.10 10.33
N ALA A 178 18.67 16.00 10.37
CA ALA A 178 20.00 15.62 10.84
C ALA A 178 19.82 15.12 12.28
N LEU A 179 19.92 13.80 12.48
CA LEU A 179 20.04 13.25 13.81
C LEU A 179 21.47 13.58 14.26
N GLU A 180 21.61 14.54 15.17
CA GLU A 180 22.91 14.85 15.77
C GLU A 180 23.55 13.57 16.34
N GLN A 181 24.88 13.49 16.25
CA GLN A 181 25.73 12.38 16.71
C GLN A 181 25.38 11.80 18.09
N SER A 182 24.69 12.56 18.94
CA SER A 182 24.40 12.22 20.33
C SER A 182 23.20 11.27 20.56
N ASN A 183 22.40 10.94 19.53
CA ASN A 183 21.08 10.30 19.73
C ASN A 183 20.87 8.90 19.13
N ILE A 184 21.86 8.32 18.44
CA ILE A 184 21.73 6.94 17.90
C ILE A 184 22.17 5.95 18.98
N LYS A 185 21.19 5.34 19.66
CA LYS A 185 21.44 4.35 20.72
C LYS A 185 21.55 2.91 20.22
N VAL A 186 21.14 2.66 18.98
CA VAL A 186 21.05 1.31 18.40
C VAL A 186 22.42 0.82 17.98
N ARG A 187 22.78 -0.41 18.36
CA ARG A 187 24.03 -1.10 17.97
C ARG A 187 23.73 -2.45 17.34
N PHE A 188 24.76 -3.15 16.83
CA PHE A 188 24.60 -4.51 16.29
C PHE A 188 24.07 -5.52 17.32
N SER A 189 24.21 -5.26 18.62
CA SER A 189 23.61 -6.07 19.69
C SER A 189 22.09 -6.01 19.75
N ASP A 190 21.49 -4.96 19.18
CA ASP A 190 20.04 -4.73 19.18
C ASP A 190 19.36 -5.25 17.90
N VAL A 191 20.16 -5.64 16.90
CA VAL A 191 19.69 -6.34 15.70
C VAL A 191 19.95 -7.83 15.94
N ALA A 192 19.01 -8.71 15.64
CA ALA A 192 19.16 -10.16 15.78
C ALA A 192 18.65 -10.87 14.53
N GLY A 193 19.15 -12.08 14.26
CA GLY A 193 18.71 -12.89 13.12
C GLY A 193 19.18 -12.37 11.76
N ALA A 194 20.30 -11.63 11.74
CA ALA A 194 20.91 -11.03 10.56
C ALA A 194 22.45 -11.07 10.65
N GLU A 195 22.99 -12.18 11.12
CA GLU A 195 24.41 -12.37 11.46
C GLU A 195 25.31 -12.30 10.23
N GLU A 196 24.88 -12.86 9.11
CA GLU A 196 25.60 -12.83 7.84
C GLU A 196 25.63 -11.39 7.28
N GLU A 197 24.49 -10.71 7.31
CA GLU A 197 24.35 -9.33 6.83
C GLU A 197 25.14 -8.35 7.71
N LYS A 198 25.20 -8.58 9.03
CA LYS A 198 26.08 -7.83 9.92
C LYS A 198 27.53 -8.02 9.54
N GLN A 199 27.97 -9.24 9.24
CA GLN A 199 29.36 -9.53 8.88
C GLN A 199 29.78 -8.78 7.61
N GLU A 200 28.93 -8.75 6.58
CA GLU A 200 29.12 -7.93 5.37
C GLU A 200 29.27 -6.43 5.67
N LEU A 201 28.54 -5.93 6.69
CA LEU A 201 28.55 -4.53 7.10
C LEU A 201 29.65 -4.18 8.11
N VAL A 202 30.35 -5.16 8.71
CA VAL A 202 31.48 -4.89 9.60
C VAL A 202 32.60 -4.15 8.86
N GLU A 203 32.85 -4.48 7.60
CA GLU A 203 33.86 -3.80 6.77
C GLU A 203 33.53 -2.31 6.58
N VAL A 204 32.24 -2.00 6.40
CA VAL A 204 31.72 -0.62 6.28
C VAL A 204 31.97 0.14 7.58
N VAL A 205 31.72 -0.49 8.73
CA VAL A 205 32.00 0.07 10.06
C VAL A 205 33.49 0.32 10.26
N GLU A 206 34.35 -0.65 9.96
CA GLU A 206 35.80 -0.51 10.11
C GLU A 206 36.35 0.63 9.26
N PHE A 207 35.84 0.78 8.03
CA PHE A 207 36.21 1.89 7.17
C PHE A 207 35.85 3.24 7.79
N LEU A 208 34.62 3.39 8.30
CA LEU A 208 34.18 4.63 8.93
C LEU A 208 34.96 4.96 10.21
N LYS A 209 35.47 3.94 10.91
CA LYS A 209 36.34 4.10 12.10
C LYS A 209 37.78 4.49 11.74
N ASP A 210 38.39 3.85 10.74
CA ASP A 210 39.77 4.14 10.31
C ASP A 210 39.91 4.15 8.77
N PRO A 211 39.47 5.22 8.10
CA PRO A 211 39.50 5.28 6.63
C PRO A 211 40.93 5.32 6.08
N LYS A 212 41.88 5.87 6.86
CA LYS A 212 43.29 6.01 6.44
C LYS A 212 43.97 4.66 6.24
N ARG A 213 43.57 3.63 7.00
CA ARG A 213 44.10 2.26 6.86
C ARG A 213 43.83 1.70 5.47
N PHE A 214 42.61 1.91 4.96
CA PHE A 214 42.17 1.40 3.66
C PHE A 214 42.75 2.21 2.48
N THR A 215 42.78 3.54 2.58
CA THR A 215 43.37 4.41 1.55
C THR A 215 44.87 4.13 1.35
N LYS A 216 45.62 3.86 2.41
CA LYS A 216 47.06 3.52 2.33
C LYS A 216 47.34 2.22 1.57
N LEU A 217 46.40 1.28 1.60
CA LEU A 217 46.50 0.00 0.90
C LEU A 217 45.98 0.08 -0.55
N GLY A 218 45.44 1.23 -0.97
CA GLY A 218 44.86 1.42 -2.29
C GLY A 218 43.52 0.69 -2.49
N ALA A 219 42.86 0.27 -1.40
CA ALA A 219 41.54 -0.35 -1.47
C ALA A 219 40.51 0.67 -1.94
N ARG A 220 39.68 0.28 -2.92
CA ARG A 220 38.52 1.08 -3.34
C ARG A 220 37.39 0.83 -2.36
N ILE A 221 36.90 1.92 -1.79
CA ILE A 221 35.83 1.88 -0.79
C ILE A 221 34.50 1.84 -1.53
N PRO A 222 33.53 1.02 -1.08
CA PRO A 222 32.20 1.03 -1.65
C PRO A 222 31.57 2.41 -1.44
N ALA A 223 31.15 3.05 -2.54
CA ALA A 223 30.50 4.35 -2.48
C ALA A 223 29.09 4.23 -1.89
N GLY A 224 28.46 3.07 -2.02
CA GLY A 224 27.14 2.81 -1.49
C GLY A 224 26.78 1.35 -1.33
N VAL A 225 25.93 1.09 -0.33
CA VAL A 225 25.42 -0.23 0.01
C VAL A 225 23.91 -0.25 -0.21
N LEU A 226 23.41 -1.22 -0.97
CA LEU A 226 21.99 -1.46 -1.13
C LEU A 226 21.55 -2.63 -0.26
N LEU A 227 20.68 -2.35 0.71
CA LEU A 227 19.96 -3.34 1.52
C LEU A 227 18.69 -3.74 0.78
N GLU A 228 18.66 -4.99 0.32
CA GLU A 228 17.53 -5.57 -0.41
C GLU A 228 16.81 -6.58 0.47
N GLY A 229 15.49 -6.59 0.46
CA GLY A 229 14.74 -7.69 1.07
C GLY A 229 13.30 -7.32 1.40
N PRO A 230 12.49 -8.27 1.89
CA PRO A 230 11.09 -8.03 2.24
C PRO A 230 10.92 -6.86 3.25
N PRO A 231 9.76 -6.20 3.28
CA PRO A 231 9.47 -5.20 4.30
C PRO A 231 9.50 -5.84 5.70
N GLY A 232 9.89 -5.08 6.72
CA GLY A 232 9.89 -5.55 8.12
C GLY A 232 11.04 -6.46 8.53
N THR A 233 12.04 -6.71 7.68
CA THR A 233 13.26 -7.48 8.04
C THR A 233 14.32 -6.67 8.80
N GLY A 234 14.03 -5.42 9.15
CA GLY A 234 14.94 -4.59 9.95
C GLY A 234 16.02 -3.85 9.15
N LYS A 235 15.89 -3.66 7.84
CA LYS A 235 16.84 -2.90 7.00
C LYS A 235 17.21 -1.52 7.59
N THR A 236 16.21 -0.74 7.98
CA THR A 236 16.40 0.59 8.61
C THR A 236 17.05 0.49 9.98
N LEU A 237 16.78 -0.58 10.74
CA LEU A 237 17.40 -0.83 12.04
C LEU A 237 18.89 -1.20 11.87
N LEU A 238 19.19 -2.04 10.87
CA LEU A 238 20.54 -2.46 10.53
C LEU A 238 21.41 -1.26 10.08
N ALA A 239 20.88 -0.39 9.22
CA ALA A 239 21.58 0.83 8.82
C ALA A 239 21.88 1.78 10.00
N LYS A 240 20.93 1.92 10.94
CA LYS A 240 21.15 2.68 12.18
C LYS A 240 22.20 2.03 13.08
N ALA A 241 22.22 0.69 13.16
CA ALA A 241 23.21 -0.06 13.92
C ALA A 241 24.63 0.11 13.37
N VAL A 242 24.80 0.14 12.03
CA VAL A 242 26.09 0.46 11.39
C VAL A 242 26.59 1.84 11.83
N ALA A 243 25.71 2.85 11.81
CA ALA A 243 26.06 4.20 12.26
C ALA A 243 26.42 4.26 13.75
N GLY A 244 25.63 3.60 14.60
CA GLY A 244 25.87 3.53 16.04
C GLY A 244 27.15 2.78 16.41
N GLU A 245 27.50 1.74 15.63
CA GLU A 245 28.73 0.99 15.84
C GLU A 245 29.96 1.77 15.35
N ALA A 246 29.85 2.49 14.23
CA ALA A 246 30.90 3.37 13.71
C ALA A 246 31.05 4.69 14.50
N GLY A 247 30.01 5.12 15.23
CA GLY A 247 30.01 6.37 15.98
C GLY A 247 29.95 7.62 15.10
N VAL A 248 29.33 7.52 13.92
CA VAL A 248 29.25 8.60 12.92
C VAL A 248 27.84 9.21 12.84
N PRO A 249 27.67 10.45 12.36
CA PRO A 249 26.35 11.03 12.11
C PRO A 249 25.55 10.20 11.09
N PHE A 250 24.22 10.16 11.26
CA PHE A 250 23.30 9.43 10.39
C PHE A 250 22.23 10.38 9.84
N PHE A 251 22.26 10.59 8.54
CA PHE A 251 21.28 11.39 7.82
C PHE A 251 20.24 10.46 7.20
N SER A 252 19.00 10.50 7.68
CA SER A 252 17.91 9.65 7.17
C SER A 252 16.93 10.47 6.35
N ILE A 253 16.59 9.98 5.16
CA ILE A 253 15.54 10.53 4.30
C ILE A 253 14.76 9.40 3.64
N SER A 254 13.46 9.61 3.41
CA SER A 254 12.66 8.67 2.62
C SER A 254 12.79 8.98 1.13
N GLY A 255 12.86 7.98 0.27
CA GLY A 255 12.88 8.14 -1.18
C GLY A 255 11.65 8.90 -1.68
N SER A 256 10.50 8.69 -1.04
CA SER A 256 9.26 9.43 -1.32
C SER A 256 9.34 10.93 -1.01
N ASP A 257 10.22 11.37 -0.10
CA ASP A 257 10.40 12.81 0.23
C ASP A 257 11.05 13.61 -0.89
N PHE A 258 11.64 12.92 -1.88
CA PHE A 258 12.25 13.54 -3.04
C PHE A 258 11.28 13.70 -4.21
N VAL A 259 10.10 13.08 -4.17
CA VAL A 259 9.08 13.15 -5.23
C VAL A 259 8.05 14.22 -4.85
N GLU A 260 8.16 15.41 -5.44
CA GLU A 260 7.23 16.53 -5.17
C GLU A 260 6.55 17.06 -6.43
N MET A 261 5.47 17.83 -6.24
CA MET A 261 4.71 18.44 -7.35
C MET A 261 5.50 19.48 -8.15
N PHE A 262 6.62 19.98 -7.60
CA PHE A 262 7.43 21.03 -8.21
C PHE A 262 8.73 20.45 -8.77
N VAL A 263 8.90 20.59 -10.08
CA VAL A 263 10.10 20.16 -10.80
C VAL A 263 11.36 20.82 -10.20
N GLY A 264 12.38 20.01 -9.95
CA GLY A 264 13.68 20.47 -9.44
C GLY A 264 13.79 20.61 -7.92
N VAL A 265 12.69 20.49 -7.16
CA VAL A 265 12.75 20.51 -5.68
C VAL A 265 13.45 19.25 -5.16
N GLY A 266 13.13 18.07 -5.68
CA GLY A 266 13.80 16.81 -5.32
C GLY A 266 15.31 16.86 -5.57
N ALA A 267 15.75 17.33 -6.75
CA ALA A 267 17.17 17.51 -7.05
C ALA A 267 17.88 18.49 -6.09
N SER A 268 17.25 19.60 -5.71
CA SER A 268 17.82 20.53 -4.72
C SER A 268 17.99 19.89 -3.33
N ARG A 269 17.06 19.01 -2.95
CA ARG A 269 17.13 18.25 -1.69
C ARG A 269 18.27 17.24 -1.70
N VAL A 270 18.44 16.52 -2.81
CA VAL A 270 19.59 15.62 -2.98
C VAL A 270 20.90 16.40 -2.80
N ARG A 271 21.09 17.53 -3.49
CA ARG A 271 22.32 18.34 -3.32
C ARG A 271 22.56 18.78 -1.88
N SER A 272 21.54 19.37 -1.26
CA SER A 272 21.69 19.87 0.11
C SER A 272 21.95 18.74 1.13
N LEU A 273 21.44 17.53 0.88
CA LEU A 273 21.66 16.36 1.74
C LEU A 273 23.13 15.95 1.71
N PHE A 274 23.70 15.88 0.50
CA PHE A 274 25.09 15.54 0.29
C PHE A 274 26.03 16.64 0.79
N GLU A 275 25.70 17.92 0.59
CA GLU A 275 26.46 19.04 1.15
C GLU A 275 26.50 19.02 2.69
N ASP A 276 25.38 18.72 3.34
CA ASP A 276 25.32 18.67 4.80
C ASP A 276 26.04 17.43 5.36
N ALA A 277 25.96 16.29 4.67
CA ALA A 277 26.75 15.10 5.00
C ALA A 277 28.26 15.35 4.84
N LYS A 278 28.67 16.06 3.78
CA LYS A 278 30.07 16.46 3.55
C LYS A 278 30.64 17.33 4.67
N LYS A 279 29.84 18.23 5.23
CA LYS A 279 30.25 19.06 6.39
C LYS A 279 30.42 18.24 7.67
N ALA A 280 29.73 17.11 7.78
CA ALA A 280 29.71 16.26 8.96
C ALA A 280 30.54 14.97 8.80
N ALA A 281 31.33 14.85 7.73
CA ALA A 281 32.10 13.65 7.43
C ALA A 281 33.15 13.32 8.52
N PRO A 282 33.38 12.02 8.84
CA PRO A 282 32.77 10.83 8.24
C PRO A 282 31.31 10.66 8.67
N ALA A 283 30.42 10.29 7.74
CA ALA A 283 28.97 10.21 7.97
C ALA A 283 28.28 9.16 7.09
N ILE A 284 27.09 8.72 7.50
CA ILE A 284 26.22 7.83 6.71
C ILE A 284 25.00 8.61 6.22
N ILE A 285 24.69 8.47 4.93
CA ILE A 285 23.42 8.89 4.32
C ILE A 285 22.57 7.65 4.13
N PHE A 286 21.40 7.59 4.77
CA PHE A 286 20.43 6.53 4.61
C PHE A 286 19.22 6.99 3.81
N ILE A 287 18.94 6.29 2.71
CA ILE A 287 17.78 6.52 1.84
C ILE A 287 16.86 5.29 1.94
N ASP A 288 15.74 5.43 2.65
CA ASP A 288 14.70 4.38 2.68
C ASP A 288 13.85 4.43 1.40
N GLU A 289 13.20 3.34 1.01
CA GLU A 289 12.32 3.28 -0.18
C GLU A 289 12.94 3.92 -1.43
N ILE A 290 14.20 3.58 -1.75
CA ILE A 290 14.91 4.18 -2.90
C ILE A 290 14.19 3.92 -4.23
N ASP A 291 13.35 2.88 -4.31
CA ASP A 291 12.50 2.57 -5.45
C ASP A 291 11.47 3.66 -5.79
N ALA A 292 11.16 4.58 -4.87
CA ALA A 292 10.32 5.74 -5.16
C ALA A 292 10.94 6.69 -6.20
N VAL A 293 12.27 6.88 -6.14
CA VAL A 293 13.04 7.74 -7.06
C VAL A 293 13.88 6.98 -8.07
N GLY A 294 14.29 5.77 -7.71
CA GLY A 294 15.20 4.94 -8.48
C GLY A 294 14.51 4.01 -9.47
N ARG A 295 13.20 4.13 -9.68
CA ARG A 295 12.46 3.23 -10.57
C ARG A 295 12.87 3.43 -12.04
N GLN A 296 13.07 2.33 -12.75
CA GLN A 296 13.35 2.35 -14.18
C GLN A 296 12.17 2.96 -14.98
N ARG A 297 12.52 3.67 -16.05
CA ARG A 297 11.58 4.34 -16.95
C ARG A 297 10.41 3.45 -17.37
N GLY A 298 9.19 3.92 -17.12
CA GLY A 298 8.00 3.43 -17.82
C GLY A 298 7.77 4.28 -19.07
N VAL A 299 7.44 3.65 -20.21
CA VAL A 299 7.05 4.33 -21.45
C VAL A 299 5.64 4.91 -21.29
N GLY A 300 5.48 5.88 -20.39
CA GLY A 300 4.23 6.58 -20.12
C GLY A 300 4.33 8.02 -20.60
N MET A 301 3.52 8.39 -21.60
CA MET A 301 3.30 9.78 -22.00
C MET A 301 2.61 10.54 -20.87
N GLY A 302 3.38 11.10 -19.92
CA GLY A 302 2.85 11.93 -18.84
C GLY A 302 3.97 12.58 -18.04
N GLY A 303 3.95 13.91 -17.92
CA GLY A 303 5.00 14.76 -17.33
C GLY A 303 5.29 14.60 -15.82
N GLY A 304 4.85 13.50 -15.19
CA GLY A 304 5.26 13.11 -13.83
C GLY A 304 6.58 12.33 -13.79
N ASN A 305 7.14 11.96 -14.95
CA ASN A 305 8.43 11.27 -15.02
C ASN A 305 9.62 12.23 -14.97
N ASP A 306 9.45 13.47 -15.42
CA ASP A 306 10.56 14.43 -15.57
C ASP A 306 11.20 14.83 -14.22
N GLU A 307 10.38 14.95 -13.17
CA GLU A 307 10.85 15.30 -11.82
C GLU A 307 11.64 14.16 -11.17
N ARG A 308 11.12 12.94 -11.25
CA ARG A 308 11.79 11.73 -10.76
C ARG A 308 13.11 11.49 -11.47
N GLU A 309 13.13 11.66 -12.80
CA GLU A 309 14.36 11.54 -13.59
C GLU A 309 15.40 12.60 -13.21
N GLN A 310 14.99 13.85 -13.00
CA GLN A 310 15.91 14.91 -12.59
C GLN A 310 16.51 14.64 -11.22
N THR A 311 15.69 14.20 -10.27
CA THR A 311 16.11 13.82 -8.92
C THR A 311 17.06 12.62 -8.95
N LEU A 312 16.72 11.57 -9.71
CA LEU A 312 17.56 10.39 -9.89
C LEU A 312 18.92 10.76 -10.48
N ASN A 313 18.94 11.53 -11.57
CA ASN A 313 20.19 11.97 -12.19
C ASN A 313 21.04 12.81 -11.24
N GLN A 314 20.41 13.67 -10.41
CA GLN A 314 21.14 14.42 -9.41
C GLN A 314 21.77 13.50 -8.35
N LEU A 315 21.06 12.45 -7.91
CA LEU A 315 21.61 11.45 -6.99
C LEU A 315 22.82 10.75 -7.60
N LEU A 316 22.74 10.36 -8.88
CA LEU A 316 23.85 9.75 -9.60
C LEU A 316 25.07 10.68 -9.70
N ILE A 317 24.85 11.97 -9.97
CA ILE A 317 25.92 12.97 -10.04
C ILE A 317 26.60 13.14 -8.67
N GLU A 318 25.83 13.21 -7.59
CA GLU A 318 26.40 13.34 -6.24
C GLU A 318 27.17 12.08 -5.81
N MET A 319 26.71 10.88 -6.20
CA MET A 319 27.41 9.62 -5.94
C MET A 319 28.71 9.49 -6.75
N ASP A 320 28.68 9.84 -8.04
CA ASP A 320 29.87 9.82 -8.90
C ASP A 320 30.88 10.92 -8.52
N GLY A 321 30.40 11.99 -7.85
CA GLY A 321 31.19 13.14 -7.41
C GLY A 321 32.09 12.89 -6.20
N PHE A 322 32.08 11.70 -5.60
CA PHE A 322 32.98 11.34 -4.50
C PHE A 322 34.33 10.87 -5.04
N GLU A 323 35.42 11.60 -4.72
CA GLU A 323 36.79 11.16 -5.01
C GLU A 323 37.30 10.06 -4.05
N GLY A 324 36.40 9.19 -3.54
CA GLY A 324 36.73 8.04 -2.68
C GLY A 324 37.33 8.39 -1.30
N ASN A 325 37.57 9.66 -0.99
CA ASN A 325 38.37 10.09 0.18
C ASN A 325 37.58 10.93 1.19
N GLU A 326 36.29 11.20 0.95
CA GLU A 326 35.47 12.07 1.82
C GLU A 326 34.85 11.34 3.03
N GLY A 327 35.04 10.02 3.18
CA GLY A 327 34.57 9.29 4.36
C GLY A 327 33.03 9.21 4.51
N ILE A 328 32.30 9.33 3.40
CA ILE A 328 30.84 9.28 3.35
C ILE A 328 30.41 7.98 2.70
N ILE A 329 29.41 7.32 3.29
CA ILE A 329 28.81 6.11 2.72
C ILE A 329 27.31 6.29 2.58
N VAL A 330 26.79 5.95 1.39
CA VAL A 330 25.36 5.97 1.12
C VAL A 330 24.78 4.57 1.31
N ILE A 331 23.87 4.40 2.26
CA ILE A 331 23.11 3.15 2.44
C ILE A 331 21.69 3.37 1.92
N ALA A 332 21.21 2.52 1.02
CA ALA A 332 19.84 2.56 0.55
C ALA A 332 19.09 1.28 0.92
N ALA A 333 17.79 1.38 1.18
CA ALA A 333 16.93 0.22 1.40
C ALA A 333 15.85 0.14 0.32
N THR A 334 15.59 -1.07 -0.18
CA THR A 334 14.49 -1.36 -1.11
C THR A 334 13.82 -2.68 -0.76
N ASN A 335 12.52 -2.76 -1.03
CA ASN A 335 11.78 -4.02 -1.04
C ASN A 335 11.76 -4.67 -2.42
N ARG A 336 12.21 -3.93 -3.44
CA ARG A 336 12.10 -4.27 -4.87
C ARG A 336 13.35 -3.81 -5.61
N SER A 337 14.37 -4.66 -5.65
CA SER A 337 15.58 -4.37 -6.44
C SER A 337 15.32 -4.50 -7.94
N ASP A 338 14.33 -5.32 -8.32
CA ASP A 338 13.93 -5.64 -9.69
C ASP A 338 13.49 -4.41 -10.51
N VAL A 339 12.89 -3.42 -9.85
CA VAL A 339 12.37 -2.21 -10.50
C VAL A 339 13.37 -1.07 -10.55
N LEU A 340 14.53 -1.21 -9.93
CA LEU A 340 15.52 -0.14 -9.86
C LEU A 340 16.23 0.06 -11.19
N ASP A 341 16.55 1.32 -11.51
CA ASP A 341 17.36 1.68 -12.66
C ASP A 341 18.73 1.00 -12.54
N PRO A 342 19.16 0.18 -13.53
CA PRO A 342 20.47 -0.46 -13.53
C PRO A 342 21.64 0.51 -13.39
N ALA A 343 21.45 1.80 -13.71
CA ALA A 343 22.43 2.85 -13.50
C ALA A 343 22.82 2.99 -12.02
N LEU A 344 21.89 2.83 -11.07
CA LEU A 344 22.17 2.90 -9.63
C LEU A 344 23.09 1.77 -9.16
N LEU A 345 23.04 0.63 -9.83
CA LEU A 345 23.74 -0.61 -9.45
C LEU A 345 25.13 -0.74 -10.09
N ARG A 346 25.60 0.30 -10.80
CA ARG A 346 26.91 0.28 -11.45
C ARG A 346 28.04 0.51 -10.42
N PRO A 347 29.24 -0.04 -10.66
CA PRO A 347 30.40 0.21 -9.80
C PRO A 347 30.65 1.72 -9.59
N GLY A 348 30.92 2.12 -8.34
CA GLY A 348 31.04 3.52 -7.95
C GLY A 348 29.75 4.17 -7.43
N ARG A 349 28.62 3.43 -7.44
CA ARG A 349 27.33 3.85 -6.87
C ARG A 349 26.90 2.88 -5.78
N PHE A 350 25.83 2.11 -5.97
CA PHE A 350 25.50 0.97 -5.11
C PHE A 350 26.22 -0.28 -5.59
N ASP A 351 27.50 -0.37 -5.27
CA ASP A 351 28.38 -1.46 -5.67
C ASP A 351 28.31 -2.67 -4.75
N ARG A 352 27.92 -2.49 -3.48
CA ARG A 352 27.62 -3.60 -2.56
C ARG A 352 26.12 -3.81 -2.42
N LYS A 353 25.69 -5.06 -2.57
CA LYS A 353 24.31 -5.49 -2.32
C LYS A 353 24.30 -6.48 -1.17
N VAL A 354 23.47 -6.20 -0.17
CA VAL A 354 23.28 -7.08 0.98
C VAL A 354 21.81 -7.49 0.99
N LEU A 355 21.57 -8.79 0.82
CA LEU A 355 20.23 -9.36 0.88
C LEU A 355 19.88 -9.59 2.35
N VAL A 356 18.94 -8.81 2.88
CA VAL A 356 18.38 -8.95 4.23
C VAL A 356 17.13 -9.82 4.13
N GLY A 357 17.35 -11.12 4.30
CA GLY A 357 16.35 -12.16 4.10
C GLY A 357 15.29 -12.25 5.21
N ARG A 358 14.42 -13.25 5.09
CA ARG A 358 13.59 -13.66 6.22
C ARG A 358 14.45 -14.44 7.22
N PRO A 359 14.29 -14.23 8.53
CA PRO A 359 15.06 -14.95 9.54
C PRO A 359 14.72 -16.44 9.56
N ASP A 360 15.74 -17.27 9.83
CA ASP A 360 15.60 -18.69 10.14
C ASP A 360 14.99 -18.90 11.54
N VAL A 361 14.72 -20.15 11.93
CA VAL A 361 14.16 -20.48 13.26
C VAL A 361 15.00 -19.86 14.40
N LYS A 362 16.34 -19.96 14.32
CA LYS A 362 17.24 -19.41 15.34
C LYS A 362 17.23 -17.89 15.35
N GLY A 363 17.19 -17.27 14.17
CA GLY A 363 17.06 -15.83 14.00
C GLY A 363 15.75 -15.31 14.58
N ARG A 364 14.62 -15.99 14.33
CA ARG A 364 13.31 -15.67 14.92
C ARG A 364 13.34 -15.76 16.44
N GLU A 365 13.93 -16.82 17.00
CA GLU A 365 14.13 -16.96 18.44
C GLU A 365 14.97 -15.80 19.01
N ALA A 366 16.07 -15.42 18.33
CA ALA A 366 16.93 -14.32 18.75
C ALA A 366 16.20 -12.96 18.68
N ILE A 367 15.40 -12.72 17.64
CA ILE A 367 14.56 -11.53 17.51
C ILE A 367 13.52 -11.47 18.63
N LEU A 368 12.80 -12.57 18.89
CA LEU A 368 11.85 -12.67 19.99
C LEU A 368 12.52 -12.35 21.33
N LYS A 369 13.72 -12.87 21.58
CA LYS A 369 14.51 -12.55 22.80
C LYS A 369 14.82 -11.06 22.92
N VAL A 370 15.15 -10.37 21.83
CA VAL A 370 15.42 -8.92 21.87
C VAL A 370 14.15 -8.14 22.24
N HIS A 371 13.02 -8.45 21.61
CA HIS A 371 11.75 -7.77 21.87
C HIS A 371 11.11 -8.18 23.22
N ALA A 372 11.47 -9.35 23.76
CA ALA A 372 11.04 -9.82 25.07
C ALA A 372 11.72 -9.09 26.25
N LYS A 373 12.91 -8.51 26.08
CA LYS A 373 13.69 -7.88 27.19
C LYS A 373 12.90 -6.84 28.01
N ASN A 374 11.98 -6.13 27.37
CA ASN A 374 11.18 -5.06 28.01
C ASN A 374 9.76 -5.52 28.37
N LYS A 375 9.48 -6.83 28.34
CA LYS A 375 8.14 -7.39 28.59
C LYS A 375 8.20 -8.43 29.72
N PRO A 376 7.28 -8.39 30.70
CA PRO A 376 7.21 -9.40 31.74
C PRO A 376 6.59 -10.69 31.16
N LEU A 377 7.43 -11.67 30.85
CA LEU A 377 7.01 -13.02 30.42
C LEU A 377 6.97 -13.96 31.62
N ALA A 378 6.01 -14.89 31.62
CA ALA A 378 5.95 -15.98 32.59
C ALA A 378 6.98 -17.07 32.27
N ALA A 379 7.28 -17.93 33.24
CA ALA A 379 8.33 -18.95 33.13
C ALA A 379 7.96 -20.11 32.18
N ASP A 380 6.68 -20.25 31.87
CA ASP A 380 6.10 -21.25 30.95
C ASP A 380 6.22 -20.84 29.47
N VAL A 381 6.71 -19.63 29.17
CA VAL A 381 6.85 -19.13 27.81
C VAL A 381 8.13 -19.65 27.16
N ASP A 382 7.99 -20.61 26.26
CA ASP A 382 9.09 -21.04 25.38
C ASP A 382 9.11 -20.25 24.06
N LEU A 383 10.04 -19.30 23.94
CA LEU A 383 10.24 -18.52 22.71
C LEU A 383 10.76 -19.36 21.53
N LYS A 384 11.36 -20.53 21.79
CA LYS A 384 11.81 -21.44 20.74
C LYS A 384 10.62 -22.10 20.06
N LEU A 385 9.63 -22.55 20.83
CA LEU A 385 8.37 -23.06 20.30
C LEU A 385 7.65 -22.00 19.45
N VAL A 386 7.54 -20.76 19.95
CA VAL A 386 6.94 -19.64 19.19
C VAL A 386 7.68 -19.37 17.88
N ALA A 387 9.02 -19.46 17.88
CA ALA A 387 9.82 -19.30 16.67
C ALA A 387 9.57 -20.41 15.62
N GLN A 388 9.25 -21.63 16.07
CA GLN A 388 8.87 -22.74 15.19
C GLN A 388 7.45 -22.59 14.64
N GLN A 389 6.53 -22.06 15.45
CA GLN A 389 5.12 -21.82 15.08
C GLN A 389 4.92 -20.63 14.14
N THR A 390 5.92 -19.75 14.01
CA THR A 390 5.88 -18.55 13.16
C THR A 390 6.76 -18.65 11.90
N PRO A 391 6.62 -19.70 11.05
CA PRO A 391 7.45 -19.83 9.86
C PRO A 391 7.16 -18.69 8.88
N GLY A 392 8.24 -18.10 8.34
CA GLY A 392 8.17 -17.02 7.37
C GLY A 392 7.86 -15.63 7.94
N PHE A 393 7.66 -15.50 9.25
CA PHE A 393 7.49 -14.20 9.91
C PHE A 393 8.78 -13.39 9.84
N VAL A 394 8.67 -12.09 9.61
CA VAL A 394 9.80 -11.15 9.68
C VAL A 394 9.91 -10.52 11.06
N GLY A 395 11.02 -9.82 11.33
CA GLY A 395 11.24 -9.23 12.66
C GLY A 395 10.13 -8.29 13.12
N ALA A 396 9.55 -7.50 12.20
CA ALA A 396 8.39 -6.66 12.50
C ALA A 396 7.13 -7.46 12.87
N ASP A 397 6.91 -8.63 12.26
CA ASP A 397 5.78 -9.49 12.59
C ASP A 397 5.95 -10.10 13.99
N LEU A 398 7.17 -10.54 14.33
CA LEU A 398 7.50 -11.09 15.65
C LEU A 398 7.40 -10.03 16.76
N GLU A 399 7.84 -8.80 16.49
CA GLU A 399 7.60 -7.67 17.38
C GLU A 399 6.11 -7.45 17.60
N ASN A 400 5.31 -7.54 16.53
CA ASN A 400 3.88 -7.38 16.58
C ASN A 400 3.20 -8.50 17.39
N VAL A 401 3.63 -9.76 17.26
CA VAL A 401 3.14 -10.89 18.08
C VAL A 401 3.34 -10.62 19.56
N LEU A 402 4.56 -10.26 19.99
CA LEU A 402 4.84 -9.96 21.40
C LEU A 402 4.13 -8.68 21.89
N ASN A 403 3.85 -7.74 20.98
CA ASN A 403 3.07 -6.56 21.31
C ASN A 403 1.59 -6.90 21.51
N GLU A 404 0.99 -7.67 20.61
CA GLU A 404 -0.38 -8.14 20.73
C GLU A 404 -0.55 -9.04 21.96
N ALA A 405 0.41 -9.90 22.29
CA ALA A 405 0.39 -10.71 23.52
C ALA A 405 0.33 -9.83 24.77
N ALA A 406 1.13 -8.76 24.83
CA ALA A 406 1.06 -7.78 25.90
C ALA A 406 -0.28 -7.06 25.97
N LEU A 407 -0.90 -6.74 24.82
CA LEU A 407 -2.23 -6.12 24.76
C LEU A 407 -3.36 -7.09 25.16
N VAL A 408 -3.22 -8.38 24.87
CA VAL A 408 -4.14 -9.44 25.32
C VAL A 408 -4.06 -9.59 26.84
N ALA A 409 -2.84 -9.72 27.38
CA ALA A 409 -2.60 -9.80 28.82
C ALA A 409 -3.15 -8.55 29.55
N ALA A 410 -2.87 -7.36 29.02
CA ALA A 410 -3.36 -6.10 29.58
C ALA A 410 -4.89 -5.99 29.57
N ARG A 411 -5.57 -6.46 28.49
CA ARG A 411 -7.04 -6.50 28.43
C ARG A 411 -7.65 -7.41 29.50
N GLN A 412 -6.94 -8.45 29.90
CA GLN A 412 -7.33 -9.36 30.96
C GLN A 412 -6.88 -8.87 32.36
N ASN A 413 -6.28 -7.68 32.44
CA ASN A 413 -5.67 -7.13 33.67
C ASN A 413 -4.59 -8.05 34.29
N LYS A 414 -3.90 -8.85 33.47
CA LYS A 414 -2.74 -9.63 33.89
C LYS A 414 -1.51 -8.73 34.03
N THR A 415 -0.63 -9.06 34.96
CA THR A 415 0.65 -8.35 35.19
C THR A 415 1.83 -8.98 34.44
N VAL A 416 1.67 -10.23 33.99
CA VAL A 416 2.67 -11.04 33.29
C VAL A 416 1.99 -11.68 32.09
N ILE A 417 2.72 -11.82 30.99
CA ILE A 417 2.26 -12.45 29.74
C ILE A 417 2.55 -13.96 29.84
N ASP A 418 1.52 -14.79 29.70
CA ASP A 418 1.64 -16.25 29.70
C ASP A 418 1.64 -16.83 28.27
N ALA A 419 1.89 -18.14 28.15
CA ALA A 419 1.90 -18.83 26.86
C ALA A 419 0.57 -18.68 26.10
N SER A 420 -0.56 -18.73 26.82
CA SER A 420 -1.89 -18.59 26.21
C SER A 420 -2.16 -17.21 25.59
N ASP A 421 -1.58 -16.15 26.17
CA ASP A 421 -1.66 -14.80 25.62
C ASP A 421 -0.83 -14.66 24.33
N ILE A 422 0.28 -15.41 24.22
CA ILE A 422 1.10 -15.46 23.01
C ILE A 422 0.40 -16.28 21.92
N ASP A 423 -0.19 -17.42 22.24
CA ASP A 423 -0.97 -18.22 21.29
C ASP A 423 -2.15 -17.44 20.71
N GLU A 424 -2.89 -16.70 21.55
CA GLU A 424 -3.97 -15.81 21.07
C GLU A 424 -3.45 -14.65 20.22
N ALA A 425 -2.23 -14.16 20.50
CA ALA A 425 -1.60 -13.11 19.73
C ALA A 425 -1.13 -13.61 18.36
N GLU A 426 -0.52 -14.78 18.29
CA GLU A 426 -0.14 -15.44 17.04
C GLU A 426 -1.36 -15.64 16.15
N ASP A 427 -2.41 -16.27 16.69
CA ASP A 427 -3.68 -16.46 15.99
C ASP A 427 -4.24 -15.13 15.43
N ARG A 428 -4.11 -14.06 16.21
CA ARG A 428 -4.61 -12.73 15.87
C ARG A 428 -3.77 -12.06 14.78
N VAL A 429 -2.46 -12.29 14.76
CA VAL A 429 -1.58 -11.80 13.69
C VAL A 429 -1.80 -12.58 12.38
N ILE A 430 -2.01 -13.90 12.46
CA ILE A 430 -2.24 -14.76 11.29
C ILE A 430 -3.64 -14.54 10.69
N ALA A 431 -4.70 -14.69 11.50
CA ALA A 431 -6.08 -14.79 11.03
C ALA A 431 -6.95 -13.57 11.41
N GLY A 432 -6.39 -12.62 12.16
CA GLY A 432 -7.10 -11.46 12.66
C GLY A 432 -7.85 -11.70 13.99
N PRO A 433 -8.53 -10.67 14.52
CA PRO A 433 -9.22 -10.78 15.80
C PRO A 433 -10.39 -11.78 15.72
N SER A 434 -10.60 -12.53 16.81
CA SER A 434 -11.74 -13.42 16.98
C SER A 434 -13.05 -12.63 17.10
N LYS A 435 -14.08 -13.07 16.39
CA LYS A 435 -15.43 -12.48 16.45
C LYS A 435 -16.34 -13.33 17.33
N LYS A 436 -16.13 -13.27 18.64
CA LYS A 436 -16.94 -14.05 19.62
C LYS A 436 -18.44 -13.75 19.55
N ASP A 437 -18.82 -12.52 19.18
CA ASP A 437 -20.22 -12.11 19.08
C ASP A 437 -20.92 -12.52 17.76
N ARG A 438 -20.18 -13.10 16.80
CA ARG A 438 -20.78 -13.55 15.54
C ARG A 438 -21.59 -14.82 15.83
N GLN A 439 -22.92 -14.68 15.86
CA GLN A 439 -23.82 -15.82 15.94
C GLN A 439 -23.73 -16.63 14.65
N VAL A 440 -23.03 -17.76 14.71
CA VAL A 440 -22.94 -18.75 13.62
C VAL A 440 -24.07 -19.77 13.82
N SER A 441 -24.77 -20.12 12.75
CA SER A 441 -25.82 -21.13 12.84
C SER A 441 -25.23 -22.50 13.19
N VAL A 442 -25.96 -23.35 13.92
CA VAL A 442 -25.48 -24.69 14.31
C VAL A 442 -25.04 -25.50 13.09
N LYS A 443 -25.81 -25.41 12.00
CA LYS A 443 -25.50 -26.10 10.73
C LYS A 443 -24.23 -25.56 10.05
N GLU A 444 -24.03 -24.25 10.06
CA GLU A 444 -22.82 -23.63 9.49
C GLU A 444 -21.58 -24.00 10.31
N ARG A 445 -21.70 -23.99 11.65
CA ARG A 445 -20.64 -24.44 12.56
C ARG A 445 -20.30 -25.92 12.36
N GLU A 446 -21.31 -26.76 12.12
CA GLU A 446 -21.13 -28.16 11.76
C GLU A 446 -20.36 -28.31 10.45
N ILE A 447 -20.78 -27.60 9.38
CA ILE A 447 -20.09 -27.65 8.10
C ILE A 447 -18.63 -27.23 8.23
N VAL A 448 -18.34 -26.15 8.95
CA VAL A 448 -16.97 -25.68 9.21
C VAL A 448 -16.17 -26.74 9.97
N ALA A 449 -16.73 -27.39 11.00
CA ALA A 449 -16.01 -28.41 11.75
C ALA A 449 -15.58 -29.61 10.88
N TYR A 450 -16.47 -30.10 10.02
CA TYR A 450 -16.12 -31.19 9.09
C TYR A 450 -15.17 -30.73 7.97
N HIS A 451 -15.26 -29.47 7.55
CA HIS A 451 -14.34 -28.85 6.61
C HIS A 451 -12.91 -28.82 7.18
N GLU A 452 -12.73 -28.26 8.37
CA GLU A 452 -11.42 -28.20 9.05
C GLU A 452 -10.89 -29.59 9.43
N ALA A 453 -11.77 -30.51 9.83
CA ALA A 453 -11.41 -31.91 10.05
C ALA A 453 -10.93 -32.60 8.76
N GLY A 454 -11.45 -32.17 7.59
CA GLY A 454 -11.01 -32.63 6.27
C GLY A 454 -9.57 -32.27 5.98
N HIS A 455 -9.21 -30.99 6.16
CA HIS A 455 -7.81 -30.55 6.06
C HIS A 455 -6.91 -31.29 7.06
N THR A 456 -7.37 -31.43 8.30
CA THR A 456 -6.62 -32.08 9.38
C THR A 456 -6.28 -33.52 9.04
N ILE A 457 -7.24 -34.34 8.63
CA ILE A 457 -6.98 -35.75 8.31
C ILE A 457 -6.07 -35.92 7.11
N VAL A 458 -6.28 -35.13 6.05
CA VAL A 458 -5.43 -35.22 4.88
C VAL A 458 -3.99 -34.85 5.25
N GLY A 459 -3.78 -33.83 6.09
CA GLY A 459 -2.46 -33.44 6.59
C GLY A 459 -1.84 -34.42 7.58
N LEU A 460 -2.63 -35.16 8.37
CA LEU A 460 -2.11 -36.21 9.25
C LEU A 460 -1.61 -37.42 8.46
N VAL A 461 -2.38 -37.82 7.43
CA VAL A 461 -2.03 -38.96 6.57
C VAL A 461 -0.88 -38.61 5.64
N LEU A 462 -0.88 -37.39 5.08
CA LEU A 462 0.18 -36.87 4.22
C LEU A 462 1.10 -35.96 5.05
N SER A 463 2.02 -36.57 5.78
CA SER A 463 2.88 -35.89 6.76
C SER A 463 4.35 -35.85 6.36
N ASN A 464 4.69 -35.92 5.07
CA ASN A 464 6.11 -35.96 4.66
C ASN A 464 6.82 -34.64 4.99
N ALA A 465 6.30 -33.50 4.50
CA ALA A 465 6.94 -32.19 4.69
C ALA A 465 6.36 -31.38 5.86
N ARG A 466 5.09 -31.61 6.24
CA ARG A 466 4.37 -30.79 7.22
C ARG A 466 3.66 -31.64 8.25
N GLU A 467 3.48 -31.06 9.43
CA GLU A 467 2.78 -31.67 10.55
C GLU A 467 1.67 -30.73 11.03
N VAL A 468 0.50 -31.31 11.31
CA VAL A 468 -0.65 -30.54 11.79
C VAL A 468 -0.42 -30.12 13.23
N HIS A 469 -0.33 -28.81 13.45
CA HIS A 469 -0.06 -28.26 14.76
C HIS A 469 -1.33 -27.86 15.52
N LYS A 470 -2.29 -27.24 14.83
CA LYS A 470 -3.50 -26.70 15.45
C LYS A 470 -4.65 -26.65 14.47
N VAL A 471 -5.86 -26.89 14.95
CA VAL A 471 -7.09 -26.71 14.16
C VAL A 471 -8.17 -26.06 15.01
N THR A 472 -8.87 -25.07 14.46
CA THR A 472 -9.93 -24.33 15.16
C THR A 472 -11.11 -24.00 14.26
N ILE A 473 -12.31 -24.02 14.84
CA ILE A 473 -13.56 -23.60 14.19
C ILE A 473 -14.04 -22.22 14.70
N VAL A 474 -13.18 -21.52 15.44
CA VAL A 474 -13.50 -20.18 15.94
C VAL A 474 -13.32 -19.17 14.81
N PRO A 475 -14.36 -18.41 14.44
CA PRO A 475 -14.28 -17.48 13.32
C PRO A 475 -13.33 -16.31 13.64
N ARG A 476 -12.30 -16.15 12.79
CA ARG A 476 -11.34 -15.04 12.86
C ARG A 476 -11.32 -14.27 11.53
N GLY A 477 -11.40 -12.93 11.62
CA GLY A 477 -11.37 -12.08 10.45
C GLY A 477 -12.45 -12.43 9.39
N ARG A 478 -12.01 -13.00 8.27
CA ARG A 478 -12.84 -13.50 7.15
C ARG A 478 -12.98 -15.03 7.13
N ALA A 479 -12.20 -15.77 7.92
CA ALA A 479 -12.21 -17.22 7.99
C ALA A 479 -13.30 -17.74 8.95
N GLY A 480 -13.93 -18.87 8.58
CA GLY A 480 -14.90 -19.56 9.43
C GLY A 480 -14.24 -20.50 10.45
N GLY A 481 -13.15 -21.11 10.05
CA GLY A 481 -12.18 -21.89 10.83
C GLY A 481 -10.84 -21.86 10.10
N TYR A 482 -9.82 -22.47 10.68
CA TYR A 482 -8.55 -22.69 10.00
C TYR A 482 -7.74 -23.80 10.66
N MET A 483 -6.83 -24.38 9.88
CA MET A 483 -5.83 -25.35 10.31
C MET A 483 -4.42 -24.80 10.04
N ILE A 484 -3.55 -24.92 11.04
CA ILE A 484 -2.13 -24.57 10.93
C ILE A 484 -1.33 -25.86 10.84
N ALA A 485 -0.61 -26.02 9.74
CA ALA A 485 0.38 -27.07 9.54
C ALA A 485 1.78 -26.45 9.48
N LEU A 486 2.67 -26.91 10.36
CA LEU A 486 4.05 -26.44 10.42
C LEU A 486 4.96 -27.35 9.59
N PRO A 487 5.96 -26.81 8.91
CA PRO A 487 6.97 -27.62 8.25
C PRO A 487 7.83 -28.33 9.31
N LYS A 488 8.19 -29.60 9.06
CA LYS A 488 9.06 -30.38 9.98
C LYS A 488 10.47 -29.79 10.06
N GLU A 489 10.94 -29.27 8.94
CA GLU A 489 12.22 -28.59 8.80
C GLU A 489 12.03 -27.34 7.93
N ASP A 490 12.83 -26.29 8.17
CA ASP A 490 12.81 -25.08 7.34
C ASP A 490 13.47 -25.39 5.98
N GLN A 491 12.71 -26.02 5.08
CA GLN A 491 13.18 -26.49 3.79
C GLN A 491 13.01 -25.41 2.71
N MET A 492 14.11 -25.06 2.06
CA MET A 492 14.08 -24.13 0.92
C MET A 492 13.59 -24.78 -0.39
N LEU A 493 13.66 -26.10 -0.48
CA LEU A 493 13.32 -26.87 -1.68
C LEU A 493 12.11 -27.75 -1.40
N LEU A 494 11.10 -27.66 -2.26
CA LEU A 494 9.92 -28.52 -2.22
C LEU A 494 9.98 -29.53 -3.37
N SER A 495 9.78 -30.80 -3.07
CA SER A 495 9.67 -31.82 -4.10
C SER A 495 8.30 -31.78 -4.79
N LYS A 496 8.19 -32.42 -5.96
CA LYS A 496 6.91 -32.60 -6.66
C LYS A 496 5.89 -33.34 -5.79
N GLU A 497 6.35 -34.30 -4.99
CA GLU A 497 5.48 -35.05 -4.07
C GLU A 497 4.97 -34.16 -2.94
N ASP A 498 5.84 -33.34 -2.33
CA ASP A 498 5.43 -32.40 -1.27
C ASP A 498 4.38 -31.40 -1.75
N MET A 499 4.52 -30.90 -2.98
CA MET A 499 3.52 -30.00 -3.57
C MET A 499 2.21 -30.72 -3.89
N LYS A 500 2.26 -31.97 -4.37
CA LYS A 500 1.04 -32.79 -4.57
C LYS A 500 0.31 -33.06 -3.25
N GLU A 501 1.04 -33.32 -2.17
CA GLU A 501 0.47 -33.49 -0.83
C GLU A 501 -0.18 -32.20 -0.32
N GLN A 502 0.46 -31.05 -0.52
CA GLN A 502 -0.12 -29.75 -0.19
C GLN A 502 -1.39 -29.46 -0.98
N LEU A 503 -1.40 -29.78 -2.28
CA LEU A 503 -2.62 -29.67 -3.11
C LEU A 503 -3.75 -30.57 -2.57
N ALA A 504 -3.43 -31.82 -2.19
CA ALA A 504 -4.42 -32.72 -1.60
C ALA A 504 -4.94 -32.18 -0.25
N GLY A 505 -4.05 -31.65 0.58
CA GLY A 505 -4.40 -30.98 1.83
C GLY A 505 -5.37 -29.82 1.63
N LEU A 506 -5.10 -28.94 0.66
CA LEU A 506 -5.98 -27.81 0.32
C LEU A 506 -7.35 -28.28 -0.24
N MET A 507 -7.40 -29.40 -0.96
CA MET A 507 -8.68 -29.96 -1.43
C MET A 507 -9.50 -30.66 -0.33
N GLY A 508 -8.87 -30.97 0.82
CA GLY A 508 -9.47 -31.75 1.91
C GLY A 508 -10.78 -31.16 2.45
N GLY A 509 -10.82 -29.85 2.68
CA GLY A 509 -12.00 -29.17 3.21
C GLY A 509 -13.22 -29.28 2.29
N ARG A 510 -13.07 -28.94 1.00
CA ARG A 510 -14.14 -29.11 0.01
C ARG A 510 -14.63 -30.55 -0.07
N VAL A 511 -13.71 -31.51 -0.14
CA VAL A 511 -14.05 -32.92 -0.33
C VAL A 511 -14.80 -33.48 0.88
N ALA A 512 -14.45 -33.04 2.09
CA ALA A 512 -15.18 -33.38 3.31
C ALA A 512 -16.63 -32.87 3.27
N GLU A 513 -16.87 -31.64 2.80
CA GLU A 513 -18.24 -31.11 2.62
C GLU A 513 -19.07 -31.95 1.66
N GLU A 514 -18.48 -32.33 0.52
CA GLU A 514 -19.15 -33.12 -0.51
C GLU A 514 -19.51 -34.52 -0.02
N ILE A 515 -18.59 -35.20 0.67
CA ILE A 515 -18.79 -36.58 1.15
C ILE A 515 -19.82 -36.64 2.27
N ILE A 516 -19.80 -35.67 3.20
CA ILE A 516 -20.63 -35.72 4.42
C ILE A 516 -21.99 -35.06 4.21
N PHE A 517 -22.02 -33.85 3.61
CA PHE A 517 -23.24 -33.05 3.48
C PHE A 517 -23.83 -33.03 2.07
N ASN A 518 -23.13 -33.57 1.07
CA ASN A 518 -23.52 -33.52 -0.33
C ASN A 518 -23.87 -32.08 -0.76
N THR A 519 -23.08 -31.12 -0.31
CA THR A 519 -23.26 -29.68 -0.58
C THR A 519 -21.91 -29.03 -0.86
N GLN A 520 -21.95 -27.91 -1.58
CA GLN A 520 -20.77 -27.11 -1.89
C GLN A 520 -20.98 -25.72 -1.30
N THR A 521 -20.14 -25.32 -0.36
CA THR A 521 -20.17 -23.98 0.22
C THR A 521 -19.21 -23.00 -0.47
N THR A 522 -19.32 -21.72 -0.14
CA THR A 522 -18.33 -20.70 -0.53
C THR A 522 -17.09 -20.68 0.37
N GLY A 523 -17.05 -21.48 1.45
CA GLY A 523 -15.95 -21.46 2.43
C GLY A 523 -14.61 -21.87 1.85
N ALA A 524 -14.61 -22.83 0.91
CA ALA A 524 -13.40 -23.37 0.27
C ALA A 524 -12.74 -22.42 -0.76
N SER A 525 -13.21 -21.18 -0.94
CA SER A 525 -12.73 -20.30 -2.03
C SER A 525 -11.24 -20.00 -1.94
N ASN A 526 -10.74 -19.78 -0.72
CA ASN A 526 -9.33 -19.51 -0.46
C ASN A 526 -8.44 -20.73 -0.73
N ASP A 527 -8.95 -21.94 -0.45
CA ASP A 527 -8.20 -23.18 -0.68
C ASP A 527 -8.06 -23.44 -2.19
N PHE A 528 -9.10 -23.16 -2.97
CA PHE A 528 -9.03 -23.22 -4.43
C PHE A 528 -8.08 -22.19 -5.01
N GLU A 529 -8.08 -20.96 -4.50
CA GLU A 529 -7.17 -19.91 -4.95
C GLU A 529 -5.72 -20.34 -4.74
N GLN A 530 -5.37 -20.77 -3.53
CA GLN A 530 -4.03 -21.25 -3.19
C GLN A 530 -3.65 -22.51 -3.99
N ALA A 531 -4.55 -23.49 -4.10
CA ALA A 531 -4.26 -24.72 -4.82
C ALA A 531 -4.10 -24.46 -6.32
N THR A 532 -4.92 -23.59 -6.91
CA THR A 532 -4.81 -23.22 -8.34
C THR A 532 -3.50 -22.49 -8.59
N GLN A 533 -3.12 -21.55 -7.72
CA GLN A 533 -1.85 -20.85 -7.84
C GLN A 533 -0.66 -21.80 -7.74
N MET A 534 -0.69 -22.73 -6.77
CA MET A 534 0.37 -23.74 -6.59
C MET A 534 0.44 -24.71 -7.77
N ALA A 535 -0.68 -25.27 -8.22
CA ALA A 535 -0.73 -26.17 -9.37
C ALA A 535 -0.25 -25.47 -10.65
N ARG A 536 -0.60 -24.19 -10.84
CA ARG A 536 -0.09 -23.39 -11.96
C ARG A 536 1.41 -23.15 -11.85
N ALA A 537 1.94 -22.85 -10.65
CA ALA A 537 3.38 -22.70 -10.46
C ALA A 537 4.15 -24.01 -10.74
N MET A 538 3.61 -25.16 -10.33
CA MET A 538 4.18 -26.48 -10.64
C MET A 538 4.35 -26.69 -12.14
N VAL A 539 3.33 -26.35 -12.93
CA VAL A 539 3.33 -26.57 -14.38
C VAL A 539 4.09 -25.48 -15.12
N ALA A 540 3.84 -24.22 -14.78
CA ALA A 540 4.28 -23.06 -15.55
C ALA A 540 5.67 -22.54 -15.16
N GLU A 541 6.06 -22.66 -13.88
CA GLU A 541 7.31 -22.09 -13.36
C GLU A 541 8.36 -23.16 -13.07
N TYR A 542 7.96 -24.26 -12.43
CA TYR A 542 8.90 -25.29 -11.94
C TYR A 542 9.12 -26.46 -12.90
N GLY A 543 8.37 -26.53 -14.01
CA GLY A 543 8.52 -27.59 -15.01
C GLY A 543 8.21 -28.99 -14.46
N MET A 544 7.27 -29.10 -13.52
CA MET A 544 6.92 -30.37 -12.85
C MET A 544 5.88 -31.22 -13.61
N SER A 545 5.44 -30.78 -14.79
CA SER A 545 4.57 -31.55 -15.69
C SER A 545 5.38 -32.35 -16.70
N GLU A 546 5.06 -33.62 -16.88
CA GLU A 546 5.69 -34.48 -17.90
C GLU A 546 5.28 -34.08 -19.32
N LYS A 547 4.04 -33.60 -19.48
CA LYS A 547 3.46 -33.21 -20.76
C LYS A 547 4.02 -31.89 -21.28
N MET A 548 4.18 -30.92 -20.37
CA MET A 548 4.76 -29.62 -20.70
C MET A 548 6.30 -29.69 -20.70
N GLY A 549 6.89 -30.63 -19.97
CA GLY A 549 8.34 -30.78 -19.87
C GLY A 549 9.01 -29.70 -18.99
N PRO A 550 10.35 -29.74 -18.87
CA PRO A 550 11.11 -28.88 -17.98
C PRO A 550 11.36 -27.48 -18.58
N MET A 551 10.29 -26.77 -18.93
CA MET A 551 10.35 -25.41 -19.49
C MET A 551 9.58 -24.44 -18.58
N GLN A 552 10.14 -23.24 -18.41
CA GLN A 552 9.46 -22.14 -17.73
C GLN A 552 8.59 -21.38 -18.74
N TYR A 553 7.28 -21.49 -18.60
CA TYR A 553 6.27 -20.81 -19.41
C TYR A 553 5.89 -19.45 -18.82
N GLU A 554 5.75 -19.42 -17.50
CA GLU A 554 5.45 -18.21 -16.73
C GLU A 554 6.58 -17.98 -15.73
N GLY A 555 6.88 -16.72 -15.46
CA GLY A 555 7.95 -16.38 -14.54
C GLY A 555 7.66 -15.08 -13.83
N SER A 556 7.76 -15.14 -12.50
CA SER A 556 7.72 -13.98 -11.61
C SER A 556 8.83 -12.94 -11.90
N HIS A 557 9.81 -13.28 -12.75
CA HIS A 557 10.97 -12.45 -13.06
C HIS A 557 10.78 -11.39 -14.16
N ALA A 558 9.55 -11.15 -14.62
CA ALA A 558 9.27 -10.14 -15.64
C ALA A 558 8.06 -9.26 -15.31
N MET A 559 7.94 -8.77 -14.07
CA MET A 559 7.10 -7.57 -13.82
C MET A 559 7.86 -6.28 -14.21
N PHE A 560 8.52 -6.32 -15.36
CA PHE A 560 9.24 -5.18 -15.91
C PHE A 560 8.21 -4.18 -16.46
N GLY A 561 7.95 -3.13 -15.69
CA GLY A 561 7.40 -1.88 -16.18
C GLY A 561 5.99 -1.93 -16.78
N GLY A 562 4.96 -2.36 -16.03
CA GLY A 562 3.55 -2.01 -16.31
C GLY A 562 2.99 -2.43 -17.68
N GLN A 563 3.76 -3.14 -18.50
CA GLN A 563 3.28 -3.89 -19.63
C GLN A 563 2.76 -5.21 -19.06
N THR A 564 1.51 -5.55 -19.38
CA THR A 564 1.11 -6.95 -19.40
C THR A 564 2.19 -7.69 -20.17
N THR A 565 2.96 -8.55 -19.50
CA THR A 565 3.85 -9.49 -20.17
C THR A 565 3.04 -10.09 -21.30
N GLN A 566 3.42 -9.80 -22.56
CA GLN A 566 2.88 -10.58 -23.66
C GLN A 566 3.21 -12.01 -23.29
N LYS A 567 2.17 -12.84 -23.12
CA LYS A 567 2.37 -14.27 -22.89
C LYS A 567 3.26 -14.74 -24.05
N TYR A 568 4.50 -15.12 -23.77
CA TYR A 568 5.39 -15.76 -24.76
C TYR A 568 4.92 -17.19 -25.08
N ILE A 569 3.64 -17.48 -24.85
CA ILE A 569 3.00 -18.78 -24.87
C ILE A 569 1.94 -18.71 -25.96
N SER A 570 1.94 -19.70 -26.85
CA SER A 570 0.86 -19.83 -27.84
C SER A 570 -0.47 -20.13 -27.16
N GLU A 571 -1.59 -19.73 -27.74
CA GLU A 571 -2.93 -20.07 -27.19
C GLU A 571 -3.11 -21.59 -27.01
N GLN A 572 -2.52 -22.39 -27.91
CA GLN A 572 -2.52 -23.85 -27.79
C GLN A 572 -1.77 -24.32 -26.52
N THR A 573 -0.59 -23.77 -26.27
CA THR A 573 0.20 -24.09 -25.08
C THR A 573 -0.46 -23.59 -23.80
N ALA A 574 -1.14 -22.43 -23.85
CA ALA A 574 -1.91 -21.92 -22.72
C ALA A 574 -3.11 -22.85 -22.39
N TYR A 575 -3.80 -23.34 -23.42
CA TYR A 575 -4.87 -24.33 -23.26
C TYR A 575 -4.36 -25.65 -22.68
N GLU A 576 -3.19 -26.12 -23.12
CA GLU A 576 -2.56 -27.34 -22.59
C GLU A 576 -2.14 -27.17 -21.12
N LEU A 577 -1.60 -26.00 -20.77
CA LEU A 577 -1.26 -25.64 -19.39
C LEU A 577 -2.50 -25.62 -18.49
N ASP A 578 -3.59 -24.98 -18.92
CA ASP A 578 -4.84 -24.92 -18.13
C ASP A 578 -5.46 -26.32 -17.94
N ASN A 579 -5.34 -27.20 -18.93
CA ASN A 579 -5.78 -28.60 -18.80
C ASN A 579 -4.92 -29.36 -17.80
N GLU A 580 -3.59 -29.22 -17.86
CA GLU A 580 -2.68 -29.87 -16.93
C GLU A 580 -2.93 -29.42 -15.48
N VAL A 581 -3.15 -28.12 -15.26
CA VAL A 581 -3.51 -27.56 -13.95
C VAL A 581 -4.83 -28.18 -13.45
N ARG A 582 -5.84 -28.30 -14.32
CA ARG A 582 -7.11 -28.93 -13.97
C ARG A 582 -6.92 -30.41 -13.60
N ASP A 583 -6.10 -31.13 -14.35
CA ASP A 583 -5.84 -32.55 -14.11
C ASP A 583 -5.10 -32.77 -12.78
N LEU A 584 -4.12 -31.93 -12.45
CA LEU A 584 -3.44 -31.94 -11.14
C LEU A 584 -4.40 -31.67 -9.97
N LEU A 585 -5.29 -30.68 -10.11
CA LEU A 585 -6.28 -30.37 -9.07
C LEU A 585 -7.29 -31.51 -8.91
N ASN A 586 -7.71 -32.15 -10.00
CA ASN A 586 -8.59 -33.32 -9.95
C ASN A 586 -7.90 -34.52 -9.31
N GLU A 587 -6.62 -34.77 -9.60
CA GLU A 587 -5.81 -35.80 -8.96
C GLU A 587 -5.73 -35.57 -7.45
N ALA A 588 -5.41 -34.34 -7.03
CA ALA A 588 -5.35 -33.95 -5.62
C ALA A 588 -6.71 -34.11 -4.92
N ARG A 589 -7.80 -33.70 -5.56
CA ARG A 589 -9.17 -33.89 -5.05
C ARG A 589 -9.53 -35.36 -4.87
N ASN A 590 -9.21 -36.20 -5.85
CA ASN A 590 -9.45 -37.65 -5.77
C ASN A 590 -8.64 -38.28 -4.64
N LYS A 591 -7.36 -37.89 -4.51
CA LYS A 591 -6.50 -38.36 -3.42
C LYS A 591 -7.05 -37.98 -2.05
N ALA A 592 -7.51 -36.74 -1.89
CA ALA A 592 -8.17 -36.29 -0.66
C ALA A 592 -9.45 -37.09 -0.38
N ALA A 593 -10.24 -37.42 -1.42
CA ALA A 593 -11.45 -38.22 -1.29
C ALA A 593 -11.15 -39.64 -0.81
N ASP A 594 -10.14 -40.29 -1.39
CA ASP A 594 -9.73 -41.64 -0.97
C ASP A 594 -9.28 -41.66 0.50
N ILE A 595 -8.53 -40.64 0.92
CA ILE A 595 -8.05 -40.51 2.30
C ILE A 595 -9.22 -40.31 3.26
N ILE A 596 -10.13 -39.37 2.96
CA ILE A 596 -11.28 -39.07 3.81
C ILE A 596 -12.25 -40.26 3.89
N GLN A 597 -12.48 -40.97 2.78
CA GLN A 597 -13.33 -42.17 2.77
C GLN A 597 -12.72 -43.32 3.57
N SER A 598 -11.40 -43.54 3.44
CA SER A 598 -10.69 -44.59 4.18
C SER A 598 -10.64 -44.31 5.70
N ASN A 599 -10.70 -43.03 6.09
CA ASN A 599 -10.58 -42.57 7.48
C ASN A 599 -11.89 -41.91 7.99
N ARG A 600 -13.05 -42.36 7.51
CA ARG A 600 -14.34 -41.70 7.76
C ARG A 600 -14.72 -41.64 9.25
N ASP A 601 -14.42 -42.69 10.01
CA ASP A 601 -14.75 -42.75 11.44
C ASP A 601 -13.90 -41.76 12.25
N THR A 602 -12.60 -41.72 11.98
CA THR A 602 -11.67 -40.72 12.54
C THR A 602 -12.04 -39.29 12.12
N HIS A 603 -12.52 -39.08 10.89
CA HIS A 603 -12.96 -37.77 10.40
C HIS A 603 -14.12 -37.23 11.20
N LYS A 604 -15.13 -38.09 11.40
CA LYS A 604 -16.26 -37.79 12.25
C LYS A 604 -15.84 -37.51 13.69
N LEU A 605 -14.92 -38.31 14.24
CA LEU A 605 -14.44 -38.16 15.61
C LEU A 605 -13.75 -36.81 15.83
N ILE A 606 -12.88 -36.40 14.90
CA ILE A 606 -12.20 -35.09 14.95
C ILE A 606 -13.22 -33.95 14.80
N ALA A 607 -14.18 -34.06 13.88
CA ALA A 607 -15.23 -33.05 13.71
C ALA A 607 -16.12 -32.90 14.96
N GLU A 608 -16.50 -34.00 15.60
CA GLU A 608 -17.27 -33.98 16.86
C GLU A 608 -16.46 -33.39 18.02
N ALA A 609 -15.16 -33.70 18.10
CA ALA A 609 -14.26 -33.10 19.06
C ALA A 609 -14.13 -31.58 18.85
N LEU A 610 -14.01 -31.12 17.60
CA LEU A 610 -14.00 -29.70 17.23
C LEU A 610 -15.30 -29.00 17.62
N LEU A 611 -16.46 -29.64 17.42
CA LEU A 611 -17.73 -29.05 17.83
C LEU A 611 -17.83 -28.85 19.34
N LYS A 612 -17.20 -29.75 20.12
CA LYS A 612 -17.21 -29.70 21.59
C LYS A 612 -16.17 -28.73 22.17
N TYR A 613 -14.93 -28.75 21.68
CA TYR A 613 -13.80 -28.01 22.26
C TYR A 613 -13.40 -26.75 21.47
N GLU A 614 -13.95 -26.56 20.27
CA GLU A 614 -13.71 -25.42 19.36
C GLU A 614 -12.29 -25.34 18.76
N THR A 615 -11.27 -25.76 19.51
CA THR A 615 -9.87 -25.79 19.09
C THR A 615 -9.23 -27.09 19.57
N LEU A 616 -8.36 -27.68 18.74
CA LEU A 616 -7.55 -28.85 19.08
C LEU A 616 -6.09 -28.59 18.74
N ASP A 617 -5.20 -28.99 19.65
CA ASP A 617 -3.74 -28.90 19.49
C ASP A 617 -3.13 -30.20 18.97
N SER A 618 -1.90 -30.15 18.50
CA SER A 618 -1.16 -31.27 17.87
C SER A 618 -1.23 -32.57 18.67
N VAL A 619 -1.01 -32.50 19.99
CA VAL A 619 -1.04 -33.65 20.90
C VAL A 619 -2.43 -34.26 20.96
N GLN A 620 -3.48 -33.42 21.03
CA GLN A 620 -4.86 -33.87 21.06
C GLN A 620 -5.27 -34.49 19.73
N ILE A 621 -4.89 -33.85 18.62
CA ILE A 621 -5.16 -34.35 17.26
C ILE A 621 -4.50 -35.72 17.04
N LYS A 622 -3.23 -35.87 17.40
CA LYS A 622 -2.51 -37.16 17.31
C LYS A 622 -3.15 -38.23 18.18
N SER A 623 -3.48 -37.91 19.43
CA SER A 623 -4.15 -38.84 20.34
C SER A 623 -5.50 -39.30 19.79
N LEU A 624 -6.30 -38.39 19.22
CA LEU A 624 -7.58 -38.74 18.59
C LEU A 624 -7.40 -39.63 17.35
N TYR A 625 -6.35 -39.37 16.57
CA TYR A 625 -6.05 -40.15 15.38
C TYR A 625 -5.56 -41.57 15.71
N GLU A 626 -4.66 -41.71 16.69
CA GLU A 626 -4.02 -43.00 17.03
C GLU A 626 -4.82 -43.85 18.00
N THR A 627 -5.42 -43.23 19.02
CA THR A 627 -6.09 -43.95 20.14
C THR A 627 -7.60 -43.81 20.13
N GLY A 628 -8.15 -42.89 19.33
CA GLY A 628 -9.58 -42.56 19.31
C GLY A 628 -10.09 -41.91 20.60
N LYS A 629 -9.20 -41.45 21.49
CA LYS A 629 -9.54 -40.85 22.78
C LYS A 629 -8.77 -39.53 22.99
N MET A 630 -9.42 -38.61 23.69
CA MET A 630 -8.79 -37.37 24.14
C MET A 630 -7.81 -37.67 25.29
N PRO A 631 -6.62 -37.06 25.33
CA PRO A 631 -5.69 -37.21 26.44
C PRO A 631 -6.26 -36.51 27.70
N GLU A 632 -6.20 -37.18 28.85
CA GLU A 632 -6.75 -36.66 30.12
C GLU A 632 -5.81 -35.71 30.87
N ASN A 633 -4.54 -35.57 30.46
CA ASN A 633 -3.59 -34.55 30.95
C ASN A 633 -2.49 -34.29 29.90
N ILE A 634 -2.10 -33.03 29.71
CA ILE A 634 -1.00 -32.59 28.83
C ILE A 634 0.19 -32.31 29.76
N GLU A 635 1.14 -33.25 29.87
CA GLU A 635 2.48 -32.95 30.38
C GLU A 635 3.36 -32.69 29.15
N HIS A 636 3.97 -31.51 29.09
CA HIS A 636 4.96 -31.18 28.05
C HIS A 636 6.28 -31.88 28.40
N ASP A 637 6.77 -32.73 27.50
CA ASP A 637 8.11 -33.32 27.60
C ASP A 637 9.15 -32.23 27.28
N ASP A 638 9.65 -31.56 28.32
CA ASP A 638 10.79 -30.64 28.25
C ASP A 638 12.09 -31.45 28.23
N GLU A 639 12.64 -31.75 27.04
CA GLU A 639 14.06 -32.07 26.94
C GLU A 639 14.89 -30.77 27.00
N ASP A 640 15.52 -30.56 28.15
CA ASP A 640 16.42 -29.44 28.49
C ASP A 640 17.46 -29.13 27.38
N VAL A 641 17.19 -28.12 26.56
CA VAL A 641 18.20 -27.50 25.69
C VAL A 641 18.66 -26.18 26.32
N HIS A 642 19.64 -26.25 27.22
CA HIS A 642 20.28 -25.05 27.74
C HIS A 642 21.13 -24.35 26.66
N PRO A 643 20.98 -23.02 26.47
CA PRO A 643 21.83 -22.26 25.55
C PRO A 643 23.26 -22.18 26.09
N LEU A 644 24.23 -22.61 25.28
CA LEU A 644 25.65 -22.61 25.62
C LEU A 644 26.17 -21.18 25.87
N SER A 645 26.97 -21.03 26.92
CA SER A 645 27.61 -19.78 27.32
C SER A 645 28.76 -19.38 26.39
N TYR A 646 29.15 -18.10 26.43
CA TYR A 646 30.28 -17.55 25.65
C TYR A 646 31.60 -18.33 25.86
N GLU A 647 31.82 -18.88 27.05
CA GLU A 647 33.02 -19.67 27.37
C GLU A 647 32.98 -21.06 26.70
N GLU A 648 31.82 -21.71 26.66
CA GLU A 648 31.63 -23.01 26.00
C GLU A 648 31.69 -22.92 24.47
N VAL A 649 31.27 -21.80 23.89
CA VAL A 649 31.44 -21.50 22.45
C VAL A 649 32.92 -21.35 22.11
N LYS A 650 33.69 -20.69 22.98
CA LYS A 650 35.14 -20.50 22.79
C LYS A 650 35.93 -21.81 22.93
N GLU A 651 35.54 -22.71 23.84
CA GLU A 651 36.16 -24.03 23.97
C GLU A 651 35.88 -24.95 22.78
N LYS A 652 34.65 -24.93 22.22
CA LYS A 652 34.31 -25.71 21.02
C LYS A 652 35.02 -25.25 19.75
N ILE A 653 35.41 -23.98 19.68
CA ILE A 653 36.22 -23.44 18.58
C ILE A 653 37.67 -23.92 18.70
N ASN A 654 38.21 -24.05 19.92
CA ASN A 654 39.59 -24.49 20.15
C ASN A 654 39.78 -26.02 20.15
N THR A 655 38.70 -26.81 20.20
CA THR A 655 38.75 -28.29 20.19
C THR A 655 38.51 -28.90 18.80
N LYS A 656 38.26 -28.08 17.78
CA LYS A 656 38.30 -28.47 16.37
C LYS A 656 39.56 -27.94 15.70
N GLU A 657 40.71 -28.46 16.11
CA GLU A 657 41.95 -28.49 15.31
C GLU A 657 42.38 -29.94 15.10
#